data_AF-A0A9W7GEU0-F1
#
_entry.id   AF-A0A9W7GEU0-F1
#
_cell.length_a   1.000
_cell.length_b   1.000
_cell.length_c   1.000
_cell.angle_alpha   90.00
_cell.angle_beta   90.00
_cell.angle_gamma   90.00
#
_symmetry.space_group_name_H-M   'P 1'
#
loop_
_entity.id
_entity.type
_entity.pdbx_description
1 polymer ?
#
loop_
_entity_poly.entity_id
_entity_poly.type
_entity_poly.pdbx_seq_one_letter_code
_entity_poly.pdbx_strand_id
1 'polypeptide(L)'
;MEGSVHPEGSFEKIPPKVNWKDRKATDSACGILYLVALVAWLGLGFAMISQSVEIFEDDFTYTQEIKDLAADCCADIQTATAPDGVTYNSDGGLCSSDSDRRLDASGKLPEHLFDAFAMKPGIPTVMIMGCIVMSVVWILLLRTFAKTIVFTSEAVKVCAMLYLGVKVGAFWFILAGNYCVYVFCARKKLLFAAKIISHAATGLKENPQMFIALFIVKAVYVVQALLYIKFFEASVKVKTVELSIELTESYDTNADMVCTTGAEYSCAWEDWISEDSDVANNHCYEHDGYCDYPTISPGMVGVCDIVEPSWVSNGRAYIMLVWLWSVMFFTQFRLAIVACVIGSWHWHPDNKPSPMQALSTTATKSFGTVSYSGLICAMVEQFYKWAKLRWYHLVPPMLFVVGPLKITLCILGWCLKSCLQMLTKFSLVLHVFTGDTFFGSAKKCFGIMKRHFIGGFITEASSKNIMTIFAYVMAVAFCFSTWAWVDDEFDMKTIPGSTDDLWWILWTMLAAFCIYYPVLGLFFLVVLNGWMAEWSKAERDWDWEKKKEAKLWVPAFCATFVGCIVKLFFDYMGGIILDSIDVMFLCFAIDKDNNVDLSKSAFAAICVDIPGVITTANPLQEPKDPLLVAAPVQPGQFVAAAGTGVPQGQVQPFGMSQSGGVQMMPLGQPMMPLGQPMMPAMGLPVAMGQPMEMANMTPEQMQQQQMMFMQQQQMMQQQMMMQQQPQQATM
;
A
#
# COMPACT_ATOMS: atom_id res chain seq x y z
N MET A 1 14.18 -29.48 -42.04
CA MET A 1 14.19 -28.00 -41.95
C MET A 1 15.42 -27.59 -41.14
N GLU A 2 16.59 -27.63 -41.77
CA GLU A 2 17.79 -26.99 -41.24
C GLU A 2 17.66 -25.51 -41.57
N GLY A 3 17.05 -24.78 -40.65
CA GLY A 3 16.86 -23.34 -40.75
C GLY A 3 18.20 -22.64 -40.62
N SER A 4 18.48 -21.76 -41.56
CA SER A 4 19.55 -20.77 -41.51
C SER A 4 19.62 -20.13 -40.12
N VAL A 5 20.71 -20.42 -39.39
CA VAL A 5 21.08 -19.72 -38.17
C VAL A 5 21.41 -18.29 -38.59
N HIS A 6 20.42 -17.40 -38.51
CA HIS A 6 20.71 -15.97 -38.48
C HIS A 6 21.77 -15.77 -37.38
N PRO A 7 22.90 -15.10 -37.65
CA PRO A 7 23.88 -14.82 -36.63
C PRO A 7 23.14 -14.13 -35.49
N GLU A 8 22.96 -14.82 -34.38
CA GLU A 8 22.37 -14.26 -33.18
C GLU A 8 23.18 -13.01 -32.89
N GLY A 9 22.58 -11.83 -33.13
CA GLY A 9 23.24 -10.56 -32.91
C GLY A 9 23.86 -10.62 -31.53
N SER A 10 25.19 -10.56 -31.47
CA SER A 10 25.95 -10.85 -30.26
C SER A 10 25.36 -10.04 -29.11
N PHE A 11 24.62 -10.71 -28.23
CA PHE A 11 23.96 -10.04 -27.13
C PHE A 11 25.05 -9.31 -26.33
N GLU A 12 24.88 -8.00 -26.17
CA GLU A 12 25.80 -7.16 -25.41
C GLU A 12 25.96 -7.77 -24.01
N LYS A 13 27.15 -8.32 -23.74
CA LYS A 13 27.47 -8.93 -22.46
C LYS A 13 27.48 -7.85 -21.39
N ILE A 14 26.66 -8.01 -20.36
CA ILE A 14 26.59 -7.07 -19.25
C ILE A 14 27.75 -7.38 -18.30
N PRO A 15 28.63 -6.42 -17.99
CA PRO A 15 29.74 -6.69 -17.10
C PRO A 15 29.23 -7.07 -15.69
N PRO A 16 29.83 -8.07 -15.02
CA PRO A 16 29.46 -8.49 -13.67
C PRO A 16 29.98 -7.48 -12.63
N LYS A 17 29.41 -6.27 -12.63
CA LYS A 17 29.76 -5.17 -11.72
C LYS A 17 28.55 -4.29 -11.41
N VAL A 18 28.51 -3.73 -10.21
CA VAL A 18 27.54 -2.68 -9.85
C VAL A 18 28.19 -1.31 -10.02
N ASN A 19 27.73 -0.51 -10.97
CA ASN A 19 28.22 0.86 -11.15
C ASN A 19 27.51 1.79 -10.16
N TRP A 20 28.03 2.00 -8.94
CA TRP A 20 27.39 2.89 -7.95
C TRP A 20 28.06 4.26 -7.77
N LYS A 21 29.33 4.42 -8.14
CA LYS A 21 30.09 5.68 -7.96
C LYS A 21 29.76 6.72 -9.04
N ASP A 22 29.74 6.30 -10.30
CA ASP A 22 29.71 7.22 -11.45
C ASP A 22 28.32 7.32 -12.11
N ARG A 23 27.25 7.19 -11.30
CA ARG A 23 25.89 7.21 -11.81
C ARG A 23 25.40 8.63 -12.14
N LYS A 24 24.91 8.79 -13.37
CA LYS A 24 24.10 9.94 -13.78
C LYS A 24 22.66 9.74 -13.30
N ALA A 25 21.95 10.84 -13.07
CA ALA A 25 20.53 10.77 -12.77
C ALA A 25 19.77 10.31 -14.01
N THR A 26 18.93 9.28 -13.87
CA THR A 26 18.14 8.70 -14.96
C THR A 26 16.65 8.98 -14.76
N ASP A 27 15.93 9.13 -15.88
CA ASP A 27 14.47 9.32 -15.91
C ASP A 27 13.98 10.45 -14.98
N SER A 28 14.77 11.52 -14.83
CA SER A 28 14.54 12.62 -13.89
C SER A 28 13.17 13.28 -14.06
N ALA A 29 12.64 13.36 -15.28
CA ALA A 29 11.30 13.86 -15.57
C ALA A 29 10.21 13.08 -14.82
N CYS A 30 10.33 11.75 -14.72
CA CYS A 30 9.37 10.92 -13.96
C CYS A 30 9.50 11.14 -12.45
N GLY A 31 10.71 11.43 -11.97
CA GLY A 31 10.96 11.82 -10.58
C GLY A 31 10.28 13.14 -10.25
N ILE A 32 10.47 14.16 -11.08
CA ILE A 32 9.82 15.48 -10.93
C ILE A 32 8.30 15.33 -10.97
N LEU A 33 7.76 14.55 -11.92
CA LEU A 33 6.32 14.29 -12.01
C LEU A 33 5.76 13.67 -10.72
N TYR A 34 6.47 12.71 -10.13
CA TYR A 34 6.07 12.11 -8.85
C TYR A 34 6.09 13.12 -7.70
N LEU A 35 7.11 13.98 -7.62
CA LEU A 35 7.18 15.02 -6.59
C LEU A 35 6.06 16.05 -6.74
N VAL A 36 5.75 16.49 -7.95
CA VAL A 36 4.61 17.40 -8.23
C VAL A 36 3.30 16.73 -7.81
N ALA A 37 3.12 15.45 -8.14
CA ALA A 37 1.93 14.70 -7.73
C ALA A 37 1.83 14.57 -6.21
N LEU A 38 2.95 14.38 -5.51
CA LEU A 38 2.98 14.29 -4.05
C LEU A 38 2.67 15.64 -3.39
N VAL A 39 3.16 16.75 -3.94
CA VAL A 39 2.85 18.11 -3.45
C VAL A 39 1.36 18.44 -3.66
N ALA A 40 0.81 18.14 -4.84
CA ALA A 40 -0.61 18.31 -5.10
C ALA A 40 -1.48 17.41 -4.20
N TRP A 41 -1.01 16.20 -3.92
CA TRP A 41 -1.65 15.28 -2.97
C TRP A 41 -1.68 15.83 -1.54
N LEU A 42 -0.57 16.40 -1.06
CA LEU A 42 -0.51 17.07 0.24
C LEU A 42 -1.44 18.30 0.27
N GLY A 43 -1.37 19.16 -0.75
CA GLY A 43 -2.18 20.37 -0.83
C GLY A 43 -3.68 20.07 -0.80
N LEU A 44 -4.13 19.08 -1.60
CA LEU A 44 -5.52 18.64 -1.62
C LEU A 44 -5.94 18.00 -0.30
N GLY A 45 -5.08 17.18 0.32
CA GLY A 45 -5.34 16.56 1.61
C GLY A 45 -5.51 17.58 2.74
N PHE A 46 -4.64 18.59 2.81
CA PHE A 46 -4.77 19.68 3.77
C PHE A 46 -5.99 20.57 3.48
N ALA A 47 -6.35 20.79 2.21
CA ALA A 47 -7.58 21.49 1.87
C ALA A 47 -8.82 20.74 2.37
N MET A 48 -8.87 19.41 2.23
CA MET A 48 -9.95 18.57 2.77
C MET A 48 -10.02 18.62 4.30
N ILE A 49 -8.87 18.59 5.00
CA ILE A 49 -8.85 18.77 6.46
C ILE A 49 -9.35 20.17 6.86
N SER A 50 -8.97 21.21 6.12
CA SER A 50 -9.41 22.58 6.45
C SER A 50 -10.90 22.84 6.21
N GLN A 51 -11.54 22.04 5.35
CA GLN A 51 -12.95 22.15 5.00
C GLN A 51 -13.81 21.02 5.58
N SER A 52 -13.23 20.15 6.41
CA SER A 52 -14.02 19.12 7.08
C SER A 52 -14.81 19.75 8.22
N VAL A 53 -16.12 19.67 8.14
CA VAL A 53 -17.03 20.08 9.21
C VAL A 53 -17.51 18.81 9.90
N GLU A 54 -17.40 18.74 11.23
CA GLU A 54 -17.95 17.61 11.97
C GLU A 54 -19.47 17.69 11.91
N ILE A 55 -20.16 16.61 11.52
CA ILE A 55 -21.60 16.68 11.29
C ILE A 55 -22.37 16.58 12.59
N PHE A 56 -21.88 15.77 13.52
CA PHE A 56 -22.57 15.46 14.77
C PHE A 56 -21.65 15.69 15.96
N GLU A 57 -22.16 16.33 17.01
CA GLU A 57 -21.45 16.57 18.27
C GLU A 57 -21.68 15.41 19.25
N ASP A 58 -22.93 14.96 19.41
CA ASP A 58 -23.37 13.76 20.12
C ASP A 58 -24.77 13.32 19.63
N ASP A 59 -25.11 12.02 19.70
CA ASP A 59 -26.46 11.44 19.49
C ASP A 59 -27.39 12.21 18.52
N PHE A 60 -26.96 12.38 17.25
CA PHE A 60 -27.70 13.04 16.15
C PHE A 60 -27.90 14.56 16.25
N THR A 61 -27.27 15.24 17.21
CA THR A 61 -27.27 16.70 17.26
C THR A 61 -26.24 17.27 16.27
N TYR A 62 -26.70 18.15 15.37
CA TYR A 62 -25.82 18.85 14.44
C TYR A 62 -24.87 19.78 15.19
N THR A 63 -23.61 19.84 14.75
CA THR A 63 -22.62 20.79 15.27
C THR A 63 -23.06 22.23 15.03
N GLN A 64 -22.57 23.15 15.86
CA GLN A 64 -22.91 24.57 15.73
C GLN A 64 -22.53 25.13 14.35
N GLU A 65 -21.41 24.69 13.76
CA GLU A 65 -21.00 25.12 12.42
C GLU A 65 -22.01 24.73 11.34
N ILE A 66 -22.61 23.54 11.41
CA ILE A 66 -23.68 23.14 10.47
C ILE A 66 -24.95 23.93 10.74
N LYS A 67 -25.28 24.19 12.00
CA LYS A 67 -26.44 25.02 12.35
C LYS A 67 -26.29 26.44 11.81
N ASP A 68 -25.09 27.02 11.89
CA ASP A 68 -24.79 28.35 11.37
C ASP A 68 -24.89 28.36 9.83
N LEU A 69 -24.32 27.34 9.14
CA LEU A 69 -24.46 27.20 7.69
C LEU A 69 -25.91 27.00 7.23
N ALA A 70 -26.70 26.23 7.99
CA ALA A 70 -28.12 26.05 7.72
C ALA A 70 -28.90 27.34 7.95
N ALA A 71 -28.56 28.11 8.99
CA ALA A 71 -29.17 29.41 9.27
C ALA A 71 -28.90 30.41 8.15
N ASP A 72 -27.68 30.46 7.62
CA ASP A 72 -27.33 31.30 6.46
C ASP A 72 -28.15 30.90 5.22
N CYS A 73 -28.27 29.60 4.93
CA CYS A 73 -29.12 29.10 3.84
C CYS A 73 -30.60 29.47 4.05
N CYS A 74 -31.12 29.36 5.27
CA CYS A 74 -32.49 29.76 5.59
C CYS A 74 -32.70 31.27 5.46
N ALA A 75 -31.71 32.10 5.81
CA ALA A 75 -31.76 33.55 5.63
C ALA A 75 -31.83 33.91 4.13
N ASP A 76 -31.05 33.23 3.28
CA ASP A 76 -31.09 33.42 1.84
C ASP A 76 -32.47 33.07 1.25
N ILE A 77 -33.08 31.96 1.70
CA ILE A 77 -34.46 31.59 1.32
C ILE A 77 -35.44 32.70 1.69
N GLN A 78 -35.37 33.21 2.93
CA GLN A 78 -36.26 34.27 3.42
C GLN A 78 -36.14 35.55 2.60
N THR A 79 -34.92 35.93 2.19
CA THR A 79 -34.73 37.10 1.31
C THR A 79 -35.26 36.88 -0.11
N ALA A 80 -35.24 35.64 -0.61
CA ALA A 80 -35.74 35.30 -1.93
C ALA A 80 -37.28 35.16 -2.00
N THR A 81 -37.99 35.01 -0.87
CA THR A 81 -39.43 34.69 -0.83
C THR A 81 -40.36 35.72 -0.15
N ALA A 82 -39.90 36.91 0.23
CA ALA A 82 -40.69 37.84 1.07
C ALA A 82 -41.95 38.48 0.39
N PRO A 83 -42.95 39.01 1.14
CA PRO A 83 -43.12 39.01 2.60
C PRO A 83 -44.48 38.44 3.08
N ASP A 84 -44.51 38.10 4.38
CA ASP A 84 -45.67 38.02 5.29
C ASP A 84 -45.88 36.63 5.93
N GLY A 85 -45.31 36.49 7.13
CA GLY A 85 -46.03 35.82 8.22
C GLY A 85 -45.56 34.43 8.67
N VAL A 86 -44.48 33.86 8.16
CA VAL A 86 -43.97 32.58 8.68
C VAL A 86 -42.65 32.79 9.43
N THR A 87 -42.78 33.19 10.70
CA THR A 87 -41.67 33.12 11.66
C THR A 87 -41.49 31.67 12.08
N TYR A 88 -40.38 31.05 11.69
CA TYR A 88 -39.93 29.82 12.33
C TYR A 88 -39.45 30.19 13.73
N ASN A 89 -40.00 29.50 14.74
CA ASN A 89 -39.75 29.80 16.14
C ASN A 89 -38.23 29.80 16.42
N SER A 90 -37.78 30.78 17.20
CA SER A 90 -36.40 30.94 17.72
C SER A 90 -35.91 29.76 18.57
N ASP A 91 -36.77 28.77 18.81
CA ASP A 91 -36.50 27.60 19.61
C ASP A 91 -36.20 26.41 18.71
N GLY A 92 -35.16 26.50 17.87
CA GLY A 92 -34.52 25.38 17.17
C GLY A 92 -33.95 24.35 18.14
N GLY A 93 -34.81 23.80 18.99
CA GLY A 93 -34.50 23.12 20.22
C GLY A 93 -34.16 21.66 19.95
N LEU A 94 -32.87 21.39 19.95
CA LEU A 94 -32.31 20.16 20.51
C LEU A 94 -31.09 20.56 21.35
N CYS A 95 -31.39 21.09 22.54
CA CYS A 95 -30.45 21.22 23.63
C CYS A 95 -31.09 20.56 24.86
N SER A 96 -30.75 19.29 25.10
CA SER A 96 -30.95 18.67 26.41
C SER A 96 -29.66 18.83 27.19
N SER A 97 -29.64 19.80 28.11
CA SER A 97 -28.70 19.83 29.21
C SER A 97 -29.05 18.69 30.17
N ASP A 98 -28.17 17.70 30.33
CA ASP A 98 -28.14 17.01 31.61
C ASP A 98 -26.75 16.52 32.02
N SER A 99 -26.50 16.79 33.29
CA SER A 99 -25.22 16.95 33.95
C SER A 99 -24.47 15.67 34.30
N ASP A 100 -23.15 15.77 34.18
CA ASP A 100 -22.09 15.24 35.06
C ASP A 100 -22.37 13.98 35.88
N ARG A 101 -21.74 12.88 35.46
CA ARG A 101 -21.45 11.74 36.34
C ARG A 101 -19.98 11.38 36.29
N ARG A 102 -19.20 11.99 37.19
CA ARG A 102 -17.83 11.56 37.53
C ARG A 102 -17.89 10.20 38.24
N LEU A 103 -17.30 9.18 37.61
CA LEU A 103 -17.07 7.86 38.20
C LEU A 103 -15.58 7.65 38.44
N ASP A 104 -15.24 7.39 39.71
CA ASP A 104 -13.91 7.16 40.23
C ASP A 104 -13.16 6.03 39.48
N ALA A 105 -11.87 6.26 39.25
CA ALA A 105 -11.06 5.57 38.25
C ALA A 105 -10.46 4.22 38.70
N SER A 106 -10.79 3.68 39.88
CA SER A 106 -10.20 2.43 40.37
C SER A 106 -11.13 1.24 40.14
N GLY A 107 -10.99 0.58 38.98
CA GLY A 107 -11.69 -0.67 38.66
C GLY A 107 -12.33 -0.74 37.26
N LYS A 108 -12.07 0.22 36.38
CA LYS A 108 -12.68 0.24 35.04
C LYS A 108 -12.13 -0.90 34.16
N LEU A 109 -13.00 -1.81 33.76
CA LEU A 109 -12.79 -2.66 32.59
C LEU A 109 -12.62 -1.78 31.35
N PRO A 110 -11.70 -2.09 30.43
CA PRO A 110 -11.51 -1.32 29.20
C PRO A 110 -12.85 -1.16 28.46
N GLU A 111 -13.16 0.05 28.00
CA GLU A 111 -14.40 0.30 27.22
C GLU A 111 -14.19 -0.01 25.75
N HIS A 112 -12.97 0.16 25.27
CA HIS A 112 -12.58 -0.23 23.92
C HIS A 112 -11.17 -0.85 23.86
N LEU A 113 -10.85 -1.46 22.72
CA LEU A 113 -9.55 -2.04 22.37
C LEU A 113 -8.37 -1.16 22.78
N PHE A 114 -8.43 0.14 22.46
CA PHE A 114 -7.34 1.07 22.74
C PHE A 114 -7.20 1.41 24.23
N ASP A 115 -8.26 1.25 25.03
CA ASP A 115 -8.17 1.43 26.47
C ASP A 115 -7.39 0.29 27.09
N ALA A 116 -7.63 -0.94 26.62
CA ALA A 116 -6.88 -2.10 27.10
C ALA A 116 -5.37 -1.90 26.86
N PHE A 117 -4.98 -1.36 25.70
CA PHE A 117 -3.58 -1.01 25.42
C PHE A 117 -3.08 0.19 26.23
N ALA A 118 -3.91 1.20 26.49
CA ALA A 118 -3.53 2.34 27.32
C ALA A 118 -3.32 1.95 28.79
N MET A 119 -4.14 1.04 29.31
CA MET A 119 -4.02 0.49 30.66
C MET A 119 -2.80 -0.41 30.80
N LYS A 120 -2.46 -1.18 29.75
CA LYS A 120 -1.36 -2.15 29.74
C LYS A 120 -0.49 -2.01 28.49
N PRO A 121 0.28 -0.92 28.35
CA PRO A 121 1.11 -0.68 27.17
C PRO A 121 2.23 -1.72 26.99
N GLY A 122 2.56 -2.47 28.06
CA GLY A 122 3.53 -3.56 28.01
C GLY A 122 3.19 -4.66 26.99
N ILE A 123 1.90 -4.94 26.76
CA ILE A 123 1.46 -5.99 25.84
C ILE A 123 1.92 -5.72 24.39
N PRO A 124 1.53 -4.60 23.74
CA PRO A 124 2.00 -4.32 22.39
C PRO A 124 3.52 -4.11 22.31
N THR A 125 4.15 -3.50 23.33
CA THR A 125 5.61 -3.30 23.35
C THR A 125 6.38 -4.63 23.32
N VAL A 126 6.02 -5.58 24.19
CA VAL A 126 6.69 -6.88 24.25
C VAL A 126 6.47 -7.68 22.97
N MET A 127 5.27 -7.63 22.39
CA MET A 127 4.98 -8.33 21.14
C MET A 127 5.77 -7.76 19.96
N ILE A 128 5.91 -6.43 19.86
CA ILE A 128 6.74 -5.79 18.82
C ILE A 128 8.22 -6.18 18.98
N MET A 129 8.75 -6.17 20.21
CA MET A 129 10.12 -6.62 20.47
C MET A 129 10.30 -8.11 20.12
N GLY A 130 9.32 -8.95 20.43
CA GLY A 130 9.28 -10.36 20.04
C GLY A 130 9.33 -10.54 18.53
N CYS A 131 8.61 -9.74 17.75
CA CYS A 131 8.64 -9.76 16.28
C CYS A 131 10.04 -9.49 15.71
N ILE A 132 10.76 -8.53 16.28
CA ILE A 132 12.13 -8.18 15.86
C ILE A 132 13.06 -9.37 16.11
N VAL A 133 13.05 -9.94 17.33
CA VAL A 133 13.87 -11.11 17.67
C VAL A 133 13.54 -12.30 16.78
N MET A 134 12.25 -12.61 16.61
CA MET A 134 11.81 -13.72 15.76
C MET A 134 12.18 -13.52 14.29
N SER A 135 12.23 -12.29 13.79
CA SER A 135 12.68 -12.02 12.42
C SER A 135 14.18 -12.28 12.24
N VAL A 136 14.99 -11.94 13.24
CA VAL A 136 16.43 -12.28 13.23
C VAL A 136 16.62 -13.80 13.25
N VAL A 137 15.91 -14.50 14.14
CA VAL A 137 15.93 -15.97 14.21
C VAL A 137 15.51 -16.57 12.87
N TRP A 138 14.47 -16.03 12.24
CA TRP A 138 13.99 -16.50 10.94
C TRP A 138 15.03 -16.37 9.83
N ILE A 139 15.75 -15.25 9.75
CA ILE A 139 16.83 -15.07 8.78
C ILE A 139 17.94 -16.11 8.99
N LEU A 140 18.29 -16.41 10.25
CA LEU A 140 19.27 -17.45 10.59
C LEU A 140 18.78 -18.86 10.22
N LEU A 141 17.49 -19.13 10.41
CA LEU A 141 16.86 -20.39 10.01
C LEU A 141 16.84 -20.56 8.49
N LEU A 142 16.52 -19.52 7.73
CA LEU A 142 16.55 -19.56 6.26
C LEU A 142 17.95 -19.85 5.74
N ARG A 143 19.00 -19.33 6.37
CA ARG A 143 20.39 -19.65 5.99
C ARG A 143 20.69 -21.15 6.15
N THR A 144 20.26 -21.75 7.25
CA THR A 144 20.67 -23.12 7.61
C THR A 144 19.74 -24.18 7.03
N PHE A 145 18.45 -23.85 6.95
CA PHE A 145 17.37 -24.79 6.67
C PHE A 145 16.51 -24.40 5.46
N ALA A 146 16.96 -23.51 4.56
CA ALA A 146 16.19 -23.12 3.36
C ALA A 146 15.61 -24.32 2.61
N LYS A 147 16.43 -25.37 2.38
CA LYS A 147 15.98 -26.60 1.71
C LYS A 147 14.83 -27.26 2.48
N THR A 148 15.01 -27.48 3.78
CA THR A 148 13.99 -28.09 4.64
C THR A 148 12.73 -27.24 4.67
N ILE A 149 12.84 -25.93 4.80
CA ILE A 149 11.71 -24.98 4.83
C ILE A 149 10.91 -25.04 3.53
N VAL A 150 11.58 -24.99 2.37
CA VAL A 150 10.93 -25.07 1.05
C VAL A 150 10.14 -26.37 0.94
N PHE A 151 10.77 -27.52 1.16
CA PHE A 151 10.07 -28.81 1.05
C PHE A 151 8.99 -29.01 2.12
N THR A 152 9.20 -28.53 3.34
CA THR A 152 8.20 -28.60 4.42
C THR A 152 6.97 -27.77 4.06
N SER A 153 7.15 -26.56 3.52
CA SER A 153 6.02 -25.72 3.10
C SER A 153 5.17 -26.38 2.01
N GLU A 154 5.81 -27.10 1.07
CA GLU A 154 5.10 -27.85 0.04
C GLU A 154 4.41 -29.10 0.59
N ALA A 155 5.05 -29.79 1.54
CA ALA A 155 4.47 -30.93 2.24
C ALA A 155 3.23 -30.52 3.07
N VAL A 156 3.29 -29.38 3.77
CA VAL A 156 2.15 -28.86 4.55
C VAL A 156 0.93 -28.63 3.68
N LYS A 157 1.09 -28.12 2.44
CA LYS A 157 -0.03 -27.96 1.50
C LYS A 157 -0.64 -29.31 1.11
N VAL A 158 0.18 -30.31 0.84
CA VAL A 158 -0.29 -31.69 0.56
C VAL A 158 -1.05 -32.23 1.77
N CYS A 159 -0.50 -32.12 2.98
CA CYS A 159 -1.16 -32.55 4.21
C CYS A 159 -2.50 -31.84 4.43
N ALA A 160 -2.58 -30.54 4.16
CA ALA A 160 -3.82 -29.77 4.24
C ALA A 160 -4.86 -30.27 3.23
N MET A 161 -4.46 -30.53 1.98
CA MET A 161 -5.36 -31.11 0.97
C MET A 161 -5.83 -32.51 1.36
N LEU A 162 -4.96 -33.36 1.92
CA LEU A 162 -5.34 -34.69 2.41
C LEU A 162 -6.33 -34.60 3.57
N TYR A 163 -6.11 -33.68 4.52
CA TYR A 163 -7.03 -33.42 5.62
C TYR A 163 -8.41 -32.97 5.12
N LEU A 164 -8.45 -32.04 4.16
CA LEU A 164 -9.70 -31.64 3.50
C LEU A 164 -10.33 -32.80 2.72
N GLY A 165 -9.54 -33.72 2.18
CA GLY A 165 -10.04 -34.95 1.56
C GLY A 165 -10.82 -35.83 2.51
N VAL A 166 -10.33 -35.99 3.75
CA VAL A 166 -11.04 -36.74 4.80
C VAL A 166 -12.32 -36.05 5.24
N LYS A 167 -12.35 -34.72 5.30
CA LYS A 167 -13.48 -33.95 5.83
C LYS A 167 -14.55 -33.59 4.79
N VAL A 168 -14.17 -33.28 3.56
CA VAL A 168 -15.05 -32.69 2.53
C VAL A 168 -15.32 -33.67 1.39
N GLY A 169 -14.36 -34.54 1.02
CA GLY A 169 -14.58 -35.61 0.05
C GLY A 169 -13.43 -35.86 -0.94
N ALA A 170 -13.66 -36.82 -1.85
CA ALA A 170 -12.63 -37.45 -2.69
C ALA A 170 -11.85 -36.50 -3.63
N PHE A 171 -12.47 -35.38 -4.04
CA PHE A 171 -11.86 -34.39 -4.94
C PHE A 171 -10.49 -33.88 -4.43
N TRP A 172 -10.37 -33.63 -3.13
CA TRP A 172 -9.13 -33.11 -2.54
C TRP A 172 -7.99 -34.13 -2.55
N PHE A 173 -8.27 -35.44 -2.53
CA PHE A 173 -7.24 -36.46 -2.71
C PHE A 173 -6.66 -36.45 -4.13
N ILE A 174 -7.50 -36.24 -5.15
CA ILE A 174 -7.06 -36.10 -6.54
C ILE A 174 -6.17 -34.86 -6.68
N LEU A 175 -6.59 -33.74 -6.09
CA LEU A 175 -5.80 -32.50 -6.10
C LEU A 175 -4.46 -32.70 -5.39
N ALA A 176 -4.44 -33.36 -4.22
CA ALA A 176 -3.22 -33.69 -3.48
C ALA A 176 -2.27 -34.59 -4.30
N GLY A 177 -2.81 -35.61 -5.00
CA GLY A 177 -2.03 -36.49 -5.88
C GLY A 177 -1.39 -35.72 -7.04
N ASN A 178 -2.17 -34.89 -7.73
CA ASN A 178 -1.67 -34.02 -8.81
C ASN A 178 -0.60 -33.04 -8.30
N TYR A 179 -0.79 -32.48 -7.11
CA TYR A 179 0.18 -31.59 -6.49
C TYR A 179 1.49 -32.31 -6.12
N CYS A 180 1.41 -33.55 -5.63
CA CYS A 180 2.60 -34.37 -5.37
C CYS A 180 3.40 -34.63 -6.65
N VAL A 181 2.73 -34.95 -7.76
CA VAL A 181 3.38 -35.10 -9.08
C VAL A 181 4.04 -33.79 -9.51
N TYR A 182 3.37 -32.65 -9.33
CA TYR A 182 3.95 -31.34 -9.59
C TYR A 182 5.22 -31.09 -8.76
N VAL A 183 5.18 -31.31 -7.44
CA VAL A 183 6.33 -31.12 -6.54
C VAL A 183 7.49 -32.05 -6.93
N PHE A 184 7.18 -33.30 -7.29
CA PHE A 184 8.18 -34.26 -7.76
C PHE A 184 8.86 -33.80 -9.05
N CYS A 185 8.08 -33.37 -10.05
CA CYS A 185 8.58 -32.83 -11.31
C CYS A 185 9.36 -31.51 -11.12
N ALA A 186 8.94 -30.67 -10.18
CA ALA A 186 9.57 -29.39 -9.87
C ALA A 186 10.76 -29.50 -8.90
N ARG A 187 11.08 -30.70 -8.37
CA ARG A 187 12.08 -30.92 -7.31
C ARG A 187 13.42 -30.24 -7.58
N LYS A 188 13.97 -30.36 -8.79
CA LYS A 188 15.27 -29.75 -9.15
C LYS A 188 15.21 -28.22 -9.10
N LYS A 189 14.08 -27.64 -9.52
CA LYS A 189 13.85 -26.19 -9.54
C LYS A 189 13.58 -25.64 -8.15
N LEU A 190 12.85 -26.39 -7.30
CA LEU A 190 12.67 -26.06 -5.88
C LEU A 190 13.99 -26.11 -5.12
N LEU A 191 14.86 -27.09 -5.42
CA LEU A 191 16.19 -27.17 -4.83
C LEU A 191 17.07 -26.00 -5.27
N PHE A 192 16.98 -25.57 -6.54
CA PHE A 192 17.62 -24.34 -7.00
C PHE A 192 17.10 -23.11 -6.26
N ALA A 193 15.78 -22.96 -6.11
CA ALA A 193 15.19 -21.84 -5.37
C ALA A 193 15.67 -21.82 -3.90
N ALA A 194 15.70 -22.98 -3.23
CA ALA A 194 16.21 -23.12 -1.86
C ALA A 194 17.67 -22.64 -1.72
N LYS A 195 18.49 -22.93 -2.73
CA LYS A 195 19.90 -22.52 -2.79
C LYS A 195 20.06 -21.01 -2.94
N ILE A 196 19.27 -20.39 -3.84
CA ILE A 196 19.24 -18.92 -3.98
C ILE A 196 18.75 -18.25 -2.69
N ILE A 197 17.73 -18.80 -2.04
CA ILE A 197 17.22 -18.32 -0.73
C ILE A 197 18.34 -18.35 0.33
N SER A 198 19.06 -19.46 0.43
CA SER A 198 20.17 -19.62 1.38
C SER A 198 21.30 -18.62 1.13
N HIS A 199 21.60 -18.34 -0.15
CA HIS A 199 22.63 -17.39 -0.52
C HIS A 199 22.20 -15.94 -0.25
N ALA A 200 20.96 -15.58 -0.60
CA ALA A 200 20.37 -14.29 -0.27
C ALA A 200 20.35 -14.03 1.25
N ALA A 201 19.98 -15.04 2.06
CA ALA A 201 20.03 -14.95 3.52
C ALA A 201 21.46 -14.73 4.06
N THR A 202 22.48 -15.27 3.37
CA THR A 202 23.88 -15.03 3.72
C THR A 202 24.29 -13.59 3.42
N GLY A 203 23.93 -13.06 2.25
CA GLY A 203 24.14 -11.66 1.90
C GLY A 203 23.46 -10.68 2.87
N LEU A 204 22.24 -11.01 3.33
CA LEU A 204 21.53 -10.25 4.36
C LEU A 204 22.26 -10.27 5.71
N LYS A 205 22.74 -11.44 6.15
CA LYS A 205 23.46 -11.59 7.41
C LYS A 205 24.76 -10.80 7.43
N GLU A 206 25.48 -10.75 6.32
CA GLU A 206 26.75 -10.03 6.20
C GLU A 206 26.58 -8.51 6.07
N ASN A 207 25.34 -8.04 5.88
CA ASN A 207 25.02 -6.62 5.72
C ASN A 207 23.81 -6.21 6.60
N PRO A 208 23.85 -6.42 7.94
CA PRO A 208 22.70 -6.16 8.81
C PRO A 208 22.34 -4.66 8.88
N GLN A 209 23.31 -3.77 8.63
CA GLN A 209 23.09 -2.33 8.57
C GLN A 209 22.08 -1.92 7.48
N MET A 210 21.84 -2.78 6.47
CA MET A 210 20.83 -2.51 5.45
C MET A 210 19.42 -2.40 6.05
N PHE A 211 19.11 -3.16 7.11
CA PHE A 211 17.80 -3.06 7.76
C PHE A 211 17.52 -1.67 8.32
N ILE A 212 18.54 -0.96 8.81
CA ILE A 212 18.37 0.42 9.32
C ILE A 212 17.91 1.35 8.19
N ALA A 213 18.60 1.33 7.04
CA ALA A 213 18.23 2.13 5.88
C ALA A 213 16.82 1.80 5.39
N LEU A 214 16.45 0.50 5.39
CA LEU A 214 15.12 0.05 4.98
C LEU A 214 14.03 0.46 5.99
N PHE A 215 14.31 0.40 7.29
CA PHE A 215 13.38 0.87 8.33
C PHE A 215 13.13 2.37 8.25
N ILE A 216 14.14 3.18 7.89
CA ILE A 216 13.93 4.63 7.62
C ILE A 216 12.93 4.81 6.47
N VAL A 217 13.11 4.07 5.37
CA VAL A 217 12.18 4.09 4.23
C VAL A 217 10.77 3.66 4.65
N LYS A 218 10.68 2.63 5.51
CA LYS A 218 9.39 2.16 6.02
C LYS A 218 8.74 3.17 6.97
N ALA A 219 9.50 3.87 7.79
CA ALA A 219 9.00 4.91 8.68
C ALA A 219 8.39 6.08 7.87
N VAL A 220 9.07 6.53 6.80
CA VAL A 220 8.52 7.54 5.88
C VAL A 220 7.22 7.06 5.25
N TYR A 221 7.16 5.79 4.81
CA TYR A 221 5.93 5.19 4.30
C TYR A 221 4.80 5.18 5.35
N VAL A 222 5.10 4.85 6.61
CA VAL A 222 4.10 4.85 7.69
C VAL A 222 3.56 6.25 7.93
N VAL A 223 4.42 7.28 7.98
CA VAL A 223 3.97 8.68 8.09
C VAL A 223 3.05 9.05 6.94
N GLN A 224 3.40 8.68 5.71
CA GLN A 224 2.54 8.92 4.55
C GLN A 224 1.21 8.15 4.64
N ALA A 225 1.23 6.91 5.15
CA ALA A 225 0.02 6.13 5.36
C ALA A 225 -0.93 6.78 6.37
N LEU A 226 -0.39 7.33 7.46
CA LEU A 226 -1.17 8.06 8.47
C LEU A 226 -1.79 9.33 7.87
N LEU A 227 -1.02 10.08 7.07
CA LEU A 227 -1.54 11.24 6.34
C LEU A 227 -2.65 10.82 5.36
N TYR A 228 -2.47 9.71 4.63
CA TYR A 228 -3.51 9.18 3.74
C TYR A 228 -4.80 8.87 4.48
N ILE A 229 -4.72 8.18 5.63
CA ILE A 229 -5.89 7.86 6.45
C ILE A 229 -6.58 9.15 6.89
N LYS A 230 -5.82 10.14 7.38
CA LYS A 230 -6.38 11.43 7.80
C LYS A 230 -7.00 12.23 6.66
N PHE A 231 -6.39 12.25 5.49
CA PHE A 231 -6.96 12.89 4.30
C PHE A 231 -8.24 12.19 3.84
N PHE A 232 -8.28 10.85 3.87
CA PHE A 232 -9.46 10.09 3.49
C PHE A 232 -10.61 10.28 4.50
N GLU A 233 -10.31 10.25 5.80
CA GLU A 233 -11.26 10.57 6.88
C GLU A 233 -11.86 11.97 6.68
N ALA A 234 -11.02 12.99 6.52
CA ALA A 234 -11.46 14.36 6.28
C ALA A 234 -12.33 14.47 5.01
N SER A 235 -11.98 13.75 3.94
CA SER A 235 -12.74 13.78 2.67
C SER A 235 -14.19 13.30 2.78
N VAL A 236 -14.53 12.51 3.80
CA VAL A 236 -15.93 12.08 4.05
C VAL A 236 -16.70 13.15 4.84
N LYS A 237 -15.99 13.94 5.64
CA LYS A 237 -16.52 15.03 6.47
C LYS A 237 -16.67 16.37 5.70
N VAL A 238 -16.12 16.51 4.50
CA VAL A 238 -16.33 17.71 3.68
C VAL A 238 -17.76 17.72 3.15
N LYS A 239 -18.55 18.68 3.62
CA LYS A 239 -19.94 18.90 3.23
C LYS A 239 -20.18 20.38 2.98
N THR A 240 -21.06 20.69 2.04
CA THR A 240 -21.55 22.05 1.80
C THR A 240 -23.07 22.03 1.81
N VAL A 241 -23.68 23.14 2.23
CA VAL A 241 -25.13 23.31 2.13
C VAL A 241 -25.41 23.94 0.77
N GLU A 242 -26.16 23.26 -0.07
CA GLU A 242 -26.65 23.79 -1.34
C GLU A 242 -28.18 23.92 -1.26
N LEU A 243 -28.71 25.03 -1.77
CA LEU A 243 -30.16 25.21 -1.91
C LEU A 243 -30.65 24.32 -3.05
N SER A 244 -31.38 23.24 -2.72
CA SER A 244 -32.10 22.45 -3.70
C SER A 244 -33.53 23.01 -3.82
N ILE A 245 -33.88 23.44 -5.03
CA ILE A 245 -35.26 23.79 -5.35
C ILE A 245 -35.87 22.53 -5.95
N GLU A 246 -36.41 21.66 -5.11
CA GLU A 246 -37.20 20.54 -5.59
C GLU A 246 -38.56 21.06 -6.02
N LEU A 247 -38.88 20.88 -7.30
CA LEU A 247 -40.26 20.95 -7.77
C LEU A 247 -40.97 19.73 -7.18
N THR A 248 -41.51 19.87 -5.97
CA THR A 248 -42.51 18.93 -5.47
C THR A 248 -43.70 19.00 -6.42
N GLU A 249 -43.74 18.09 -7.39
CA GLU A 249 -45.00 17.66 -7.96
C GLU A 249 -45.79 17.07 -6.78
N SER A 250 -46.64 17.89 -6.16
CA SER A 250 -47.67 17.36 -5.29
C SER A 250 -48.60 16.54 -6.17
N TYR A 251 -48.24 15.29 -6.41
CA TYR A 251 -49.19 14.28 -6.83
C TYR A 251 -50.13 14.13 -5.64
N ASP A 252 -51.19 14.93 -5.66
CA ASP A 252 -52.31 14.79 -4.75
C ASP A 252 -53.00 13.48 -5.11
N THR A 253 -52.47 12.35 -4.61
CA THR A 253 -53.02 11.01 -4.84
C THR A 253 -54.38 10.82 -4.15
N ASN A 254 -54.94 11.87 -3.53
CA ASN A 254 -56.25 11.88 -2.90
C ASN A 254 -57.33 12.64 -3.71
N ALA A 255 -57.05 13.10 -4.92
CA ALA A 255 -58.03 13.80 -5.76
C ALA A 255 -59.07 12.90 -6.45
N ASP A 256 -59.34 11.69 -5.94
CA ASP A 256 -60.55 10.90 -6.26
C ASP A 256 -61.62 11.09 -5.15
N MET A 257 -61.88 12.34 -4.74
CA MET A 257 -63.13 12.66 -4.04
C MET A 257 -64.22 12.93 -5.07
N VAL A 258 -64.98 11.89 -5.39
CA VAL A 258 -66.19 11.99 -6.21
C VAL A 258 -67.27 12.71 -5.40
N CYS A 259 -67.57 13.97 -5.75
CA CYS A 259 -68.78 14.62 -5.26
C CYS A 259 -70.02 13.92 -5.86
N THR A 260 -70.66 13.05 -5.09
CA THR A 260 -71.97 12.47 -5.49
C THR A 260 -73.05 13.55 -5.39
N THR A 261 -73.74 13.80 -6.50
CA THR A 261 -74.84 14.76 -6.59
C THR A 261 -76.08 14.26 -5.85
N GLY A 262 -76.31 14.77 -4.64
CA GLY A 262 -77.49 14.46 -3.84
C GLY A 262 -77.66 15.37 -2.63
N ALA A 263 -78.30 16.53 -2.84
CA ALA A 263 -79.05 17.39 -1.92
C ALA A 263 -78.55 17.78 -0.49
N GLU A 264 -77.49 17.21 0.06
CA GLU A 264 -76.91 17.64 1.34
C GLU A 264 -75.38 17.52 1.28
N TYR A 265 -74.71 18.67 1.21
CA TYR A 265 -73.25 18.73 1.29
C TYR A 265 -72.82 18.63 2.75
N SER A 266 -72.51 17.43 3.22
CA SER A 266 -71.65 17.24 4.39
C SER A 266 -70.32 16.65 3.93
N CYS A 267 -69.23 17.39 4.08
CA CYS A 267 -67.89 16.83 3.98
C CYS A 267 -67.66 15.95 5.23
N ALA A 268 -68.10 14.69 5.17
CA ALA A 268 -67.82 13.72 6.20
C ALA A 268 -66.36 13.25 6.06
N TRP A 269 -65.49 13.73 6.94
CA TRP A 269 -64.25 13.04 7.25
C TRP A 269 -64.62 11.84 8.12
N GLU A 270 -64.84 10.67 7.52
CA GLU A 270 -65.04 9.44 8.31
C GLU A 270 -63.71 8.99 8.94
N ASP A 271 -63.68 9.11 10.28
CA ASP A 271 -63.15 8.11 11.22
C ASP A 271 -61.73 8.19 11.84
N TRP A 272 -60.97 9.29 11.75
CA TRP A 272 -59.66 9.37 12.45
C TRP A 272 -59.38 10.61 13.31
N ILE A 273 -60.40 11.36 13.76
CA ILE A 273 -60.18 12.47 14.70
C ILE A 273 -60.70 12.09 16.08
N SER A 274 -59.76 11.87 17.00
CA SER A 274 -59.98 11.76 18.44
C SER A 274 -60.66 13.01 18.98
N GLU A 275 -61.60 12.79 19.88
CA GLU A 275 -62.70 13.63 20.37
C GLU A 275 -62.34 14.93 21.12
N ASP A 276 -61.11 15.48 21.03
CA ASP A 276 -60.65 16.49 22.00
C ASP A 276 -59.89 17.72 21.42
N SER A 277 -60.22 18.19 20.21
CA SER A 277 -59.70 19.50 19.76
C SER A 277 -60.76 20.39 19.11
N ASP A 278 -61.06 21.50 19.80
CA ASP A 278 -61.87 22.64 19.36
C ASP A 278 -61.27 23.37 18.13
N VAL A 279 -61.28 22.72 16.96
CA VAL A 279 -60.98 23.36 15.67
C VAL A 279 -62.22 23.29 14.78
N ALA A 280 -63.31 23.89 15.26
CA ALA A 280 -64.48 24.20 14.45
C ALA A 280 -64.38 25.64 13.99
N ASN A 281 -63.93 25.86 12.75
CA ASN A 281 -64.36 26.96 11.85
C ASN A 281 -63.46 27.00 10.59
N ASN A 282 -63.58 26.00 9.72
CA ASN A 282 -63.25 26.17 8.31
C ASN A 282 -64.57 26.25 7.54
N HIS A 283 -64.98 27.48 7.22
CA HIS A 283 -66.14 27.75 6.37
C HIS A 283 -65.81 27.44 4.92
N CYS A 284 -66.49 26.45 4.34
CA CYS A 284 -66.58 26.30 2.89
C CYS A 284 -67.58 27.35 2.36
N TYR A 285 -67.12 28.32 1.57
CA TYR A 285 -68.01 29.23 0.84
C TYR A 285 -68.36 28.64 -0.52
N GLU A 286 -69.66 28.48 -0.78
CA GLU A 286 -70.21 28.01 -2.05
C GLU A 286 -70.36 29.23 -2.98
N HIS A 287 -69.45 29.40 -3.93
CA HIS A 287 -69.64 30.28 -5.07
C HIS A 287 -69.67 29.41 -6.35
N ASP A 288 -70.81 29.37 -7.02
CA ASP A 288 -71.01 28.86 -8.39
C ASP A 288 -70.76 27.36 -8.68
N GLY A 289 -70.93 26.47 -7.70
CA GLY A 289 -71.05 25.03 -7.96
C GLY A 289 -69.78 24.33 -8.47
N TYR A 290 -68.64 25.02 -8.42
CA TYR A 290 -67.32 24.42 -8.53
C TYR A 290 -66.60 24.64 -7.19
N CYS A 291 -66.10 23.56 -6.59
CA CYS A 291 -65.10 23.69 -5.54
C CYS A 291 -63.83 24.21 -6.22
N ASP A 292 -63.65 25.53 -6.24
CA ASP A 292 -62.37 26.16 -6.56
C ASP A 292 -61.42 25.77 -5.42
N TYR A 293 -60.76 24.64 -5.57
CA TYR A 293 -59.50 24.44 -4.86
C TYR A 293 -58.58 25.54 -5.34
N PRO A 294 -57.90 26.28 -4.43
CA PRO A 294 -56.82 27.14 -4.85
C PRO A 294 -55.92 26.25 -5.71
N THR A 295 -55.78 26.60 -6.99
CA THR A 295 -54.80 25.98 -7.85
C THR A 295 -53.47 26.29 -7.18
N ILE A 296 -52.95 25.34 -6.41
CA ILE A 296 -51.64 25.44 -5.80
C ILE A 296 -50.71 25.52 -7.00
N SER A 297 -50.30 26.75 -7.36
CA SER A 297 -49.18 26.92 -8.27
C SER A 297 -48.06 26.09 -7.67
N PRO A 298 -47.37 25.22 -8.44
CA PRO A 298 -46.33 24.34 -7.90
C PRO A 298 -45.42 25.16 -7.00
N GLY A 299 -45.60 24.98 -5.69
CA GLY A 299 -44.90 25.75 -4.68
C GLY A 299 -43.46 25.30 -4.76
N MET A 300 -42.57 26.21 -5.18
CA MET A 300 -41.14 25.96 -5.07
C MET A 300 -40.80 25.95 -3.59
N VAL A 301 -40.68 24.76 -3.00
CA VAL A 301 -40.15 24.60 -1.66
C VAL A 301 -38.63 24.53 -1.80
N GLY A 302 -37.94 25.58 -1.37
CA GLY A 302 -36.49 25.53 -1.22
C GLY A 302 -36.13 24.66 -0.02
N VAL A 303 -35.39 23.57 -0.26
CA VAL A 303 -34.82 22.72 0.78
C VAL A 303 -33.32 22.97 0.81
N CYS A 304 -32.74 23.11 2.00
CA CYS A 304 -31.28 23.19 2.16
C CYS A 304 -30.75 21.76 2.28
N ASP A 305 -30.10 21.25 1.23
CA ASP A 305 -29.52 19.92 1.22
C ASP A 305 -28.03 19.96 1.52
N ILE A 306 -27.59 19.01 2.35
CA ILE A 306 -26.18 18.79 2.64
C ILE A 306 -25.59 17.95 1.49
N VAL A 307 -24.97 18.63 0.53
CA VAL A 307 -24.37 18.00 -0.66
C VAL A 307 -22.86 17.88 -0.50
N GLU A 308 -22.29 16.80 -1.05
CA GLU A 308 -20.82 16.68 -1.16
C GLU A 308 -20.35 17.48 -2.40
N PRO A 309 -19.43 18.45 -2.26
CA PRO A 309 -18.93 19.19 -3.42
C PRO A 309 -18.33 18.27 -4.49
N SER A 310 -18.63 18.54 -5.76
CA SER A 310 -18.15 17.70 -6.88
C SER A 310 -16.63 17.53 -6.95
N TRP A 311 -15.85 18.51 -6.47
CA TRP A 311 -14.39 18.44 -6.42
C TRP A 311 -13.89 17.43 -5.38
N VAL A 312 -14.64 17.13 -4.31
CA VAL A 312 -14.25 16.17 -3.26
C VAL A 312 -14.16 14.76 -3.85
N SER A 313 -15.15 14.37 -4.65
CA SER A 313 -15.17 13.08 -5.34
C SER A 313 -13.95 12.91 -6.26
N ASN A 314 -13.66 13.91 -7.10
CA ASN A 314 -12.46 13.93 -7.96
C ASN A 314 -11.17 13.93 -7.11
N GLY A 315 -11.19 14.66 -5.99
CA GLY A 315 -10.08 14.72 -5.06
C GLY A 315 -9.79 13.36 -4.41
N ARG A 316 -10.82 12.61 -3.99
CA ARG A 316 -10.68 11.25 -3.46
C ARG A 316 -10.07 10.31 -4.49
N ALA A 317 -10.52 10.39 -5.74
CA ALA A 317 -9.95 9.59 -6.84
C ALA A 317 -8.46 9.89 -7.05
N TYR A 318 -8.08 11.17 -7.03
CA TYR A 318 -6.69 11.59 -7.11
C TYR A 318 -5.86 11.12 -5.91
N ILE A 319 -6.37 11.28 -4.69
CA ILE A 319 -5.74 10.83 -3.45
C ILE A 319 -5.48 9.32 -3.48
N MET A 320 -6.44 8.54 -3.95
CA MET A 320 -6.29 7.08 -4.12
C MET A 320 -5.24 6.72 -5.17
N LEU A 321 -5.17 7.44 -6.29
CA LEU A 321 -4.20 7.20 -7.35
C LEU A 321 -2.77 7.47 -6.87
N VAL A 322 -2.53 8.64 -6.26
CA VAL A 322 -1.19 9.01 -5.74
C VAL A 322 -0.78 8.13 -4.56
N TRP A 323 -1.74 7.72 -3.73
CA TRP A 323 -1.51 6.73 -2.69
C TRP A 323 -1.04 5.38 -3.26
N LEU A 324 -1.76 4.83 -4.24
CA LEU A 324 -1.38 3.58 -4.90
C LEU A 324 0.01 3.68 -5.56
N TRP A 325 0.28 4.81 -6.23
CA TRP A 325 1.60 5.08 -6.81
C TRP A 325 2.68 5.11 -5.72
N SER A 326 2.42 5.76 -4.59
CA SER A 326 3.37 5.84 -3.48
C SER A 326 3.65 4.46 -2.86
N VAL A 327 2.63 3.63 -2.64
CA VAL A 327 2.81 2.25 -2.16
C VAL A 327 3.75 1.45 -3.07
N MET A 328 3.57 1.57 -4.39
CA MET A 328 4.44 0.91 -5.37
C MET A 328 5.82 1.55 -5.43
N PHE A 329 5.92 2.87 -5.32
CA PHE A 329 7.19 3.60 -5.26
C PHE A 329 8.05 3.12 -4.08
N PHE A 330 7.52 3.05 -2.86
CA PHE A 330 8.27 2.59 -1.69
C PHE A 330 8.73 1.13 -1.81
N THR A 331 7.94 0.28 -2.49
CA THR A 331 8.33 -1.11 -2.78
C THR A 331 9.52 -1.16 -3.74
N GLN A 332 9.49 -0.37 -4.81
CA GLN A 332 10.59 -0.26 -5.78
C GLN A 332 11.83 0.41 -5.18
N PHE A 333 11.64 1.40 -4.32
CA PHE A 333 12.70 2.10 -3.62
C PHE A 333 13.47 1.16 -2.68
N ARG A 334 12.75 0.31 -1.94
CA ARG A 334 13.33 -0.76 -1.13
C ARG A 334 14.13 -1.74 -1.99
N LEU A 335 13.55 -2.23 -3.09
CA LEU A 335 14.22 -3.15 -4.02
C LEU A 335 15.52 -2.55 -4.57
N ALA A 336 15.53 -1.26 -4.94
CA ALA A 336 16.72 -0.59 -5.45
C ALA A 336 17.86 -0.50 -4.42
N ILE A 337 17.54 -0.24 -3.14
CA ILE A 337 18.54 -0.25 -2.06
C ILE A 337 19.11 -1.65 -1.87
N VAL A 338 18.25 -2.67 -1.81
CA VAL A 338 18.66 -4.08 -1.67
C VAL A 338 19.55 -4.49 -2.84
N ALA A 339 19.16 -4.16 -4.08
CA ALA A 339 19.95 -4.43 -5.28
C ALA A 339 21.34 -3.80 -5.22
N CYS A 340 21.44 -2.57 -4.73
CA CYS A 340 22.71 -1.86 -4.64
C CYS A 340 23.66 -2.54 -3.64
N VAL A 341 23.18 -2.86 -2.43
CA VAL A 341 23.98 -3.48 -1.36
C VAL A 341 24.32 -4.92 -1.69
N ILE A 342 23.30 -5.74 -2.00
CA ILE A 342 23.45 -7.19 -2.21
C ILE A 342 24.18 -7.49 -3.53
N GLY A 343 23.91 -6.75 -4.61
CA GLY A 343 24.65 -6.90 -5.87
C GLY A 343 26.11 -6.50 -5.73
N SER A 344 26.40 -5.44 -4.96
CA SER A 344 27.78 -5.01 -4.71
C SER A 344 28.51 -5.98 -3.79
N TRP A 345 27.84 -6.56 -2.80
CA TRP A 345 28.38 -7.64 -1.98
C TRP A 345 28.77 -8.87 -2.82
N HIS A 346 27.96 -9.23 -3.81
CA HIS A 346 28.21 -10.40 -4.68
C HIS A 346 29.43 -10.23 -5.60
N TRP A 347 29.56 -9.10 -6.30
CA TRP A 347 30.67 -8.89 -7.24
C TRP A 347 31.88 -8.15 -6.67
N HIS A 348 31.71 -7.36 -5.62
CA HIS A 348 32.74 -6.49 -5.05
C HIS A 348 32.71 -6.52 -3.50
N PRO A 349 32.97 -7.68 -2.87
CA PRO A 349 32.89 -7.81 -1.41
C PRO A 349 33.78 -6.80 -0.67
N ASP A 350 34.92 -6.42 -1.26
CA ASP A 350 35.89 -5.47 -0.67
C ASP A 350 35.50 -3.99 -0.82
N ASN A 351 34.61 -3.64 -1.78
CA ASN A 351 34.26 -2.26 -2.11
C ASN A 351 32.73 -2.10 -2.27
N LYS A 352 32.00 -2.56 -1.26
CA LYS A 352 30.54 -2.41 -1.17
C LYS A 352 30.16 -1.02 -0.62
N PRO A 353 29.11 -0.36 -1.16
CA PRO A 353 28.63 0.92 -0.64
C PRO A 353 28.02 0.73 0.76
N SER A 354 28.12 1.75 1.61
CA SER A 354 27.37 1.74 2.87
C SER A 354 25.86 1.77 2.57
N PRO A 355 25.00 1.19 3.42
CA PRO A 355 23.55 1.24 3.19
C PRO A 355 22.97 2.66 3.10
N MET A 356 23.56 3.61 3.84
CA MET A 356 23.19 5.03 3.74
C MET A 356 23.61 5.65 2.41
N GLN A 357 24.77 5.24 1.87
CA GLN A 357 25.18 5.63 0.53
C GLN A 357 24.26 5.01 -0.53
N ALA A 358 23.86 3.74 -0.37
CA ALA A 358 22.87 3.11 -1.25
C ALA A 358 21.52 3.84 -1.20
N LEU A 359 21.05 4.21 0.00
CA LEU A 359 19.86 5.03 0.20
C LEU A 359 19.97 6.38 -0.51
N SER A 360 21.08 7.09 -0.31
CA SER A 360 21.33 8.39 -0.95
C SER A 360 21.41 8.29 -2.48
N THR A 361 22.10 7.27 -3.01
CA THR A 361 22.20 7.05 -4.45
C THR A 361 20.82 6.73 -5.04
N THR A 362 20.01 5.92 -4.36
CA THR A 362 18.64 5.64 -4.78
C THR A 362 17.77 6.90 -4.74
N ALA A 363 17.87 7.70 -3.68
CA ALA A 363 17.11 8.93 -3.49
C ALA A 363 17.48 10.06 -4.46
N THR A 364 18.69 10.05 -5.01
CA THR A 364 19.19 11.14 -5.87
C THR A 364 19.36 10.73 -7.33
N LYS A 365 20.11 9.65 -7.59
CA LYS A 365 20.48 9.24 -8.96
C LYS A 365 19.43 8.33 -9.59
N SER A 366 18.85 7.41 -8.82
CA SER A 366 17.86 6.46 -9.33
C SER A 366 16.41 6.85 -9.05
N PHE A 367 16.16 8.03 -8.44
CA PHE A 367 14.83 8.43 -8.01
C PHE A 367 13.81 8.42 -9.16
N GLY A 368 14.18 8.99 -10.32
CA GLY A 368 13.31 9.02 -11.49
C GLY A 368 12.92 7.63 -12.01
N THR A 369 13.90 6.74 -12.12
CA THR A 369 13.69 5.35 -12.55
C THR A 369 12.86 4.55 -11.54
N VAL A 370 13.06 4.78 -10.24
CA VAL A 370 12.26 4.15 -9.17
C VAL A 370 10.81 4.66 -9.23
N SER A 371 10.59 5.96 -9.38
CA SER A 371 9.26 6.57 -9.56
C SER A 371 8.54 6.03 -10.79
N TYR A 372 9.25 5.88 -11.90
CA TYR A 372 8.71 5.33 -13.13
C TYR A 372 8.34 3.85 -12.99
N SER A 373 9.21 3.04 -12.39
CA SER A 373 8.94 1.63 -12.07
C SER A 373 7.71 1.48 -11.16
N GLY A 374 7.59 2.35 -10.14
CA GLY A 374 6.44 2.41 -9.25
C GLY A 374 5.14 2.77 -9.99
N LEU A 375 5.20 3.71 -10.94
CA LEU A 375 4.06 4.10 -11.75
C LEU A 375 3.57 2.95 -12.63
N ILE A 376 4.48 2.25 -13.32
CA ILE A 376 4.14 1.08 -14.14
C ILE A 376 3.45 0.02 -13.28
N CYS A 377 4.01 -0.28 -12.10
CA CYS A 377 3.42 -1.25 -11.18
C CYS A 377 2.02 -0.82 -10.70
N ALA A 378 1.81 0.47 -10.41
CA ALA A 378 0.51 1.01 -10.02
C ALA A 378 -0.51 0.92 -11.16
N MET A 379 -0.11 1.26 -12.40
CA MET A 379 -0.97 1.13 -13.59
C MET A 379 -1.37 -0.32 -13.84
N VAL A 380 -0.42 -1.26 -13.79
CA VAL A 380 -0.69 -2.70 -13.96
C VAL A 380 -1.65 -3.21 -12.88
N GLU A 381 -1.48 -2.78 -11.63
CA GLU A 381 -2.39 -3.12 -10.53
C GLU A 381 -3.80 -2.57 -10.76
N GLN A 382 -3.90 -1.31 -11.20
CA GLN A 382 -5.18 -0.65 -11.46
C GLN A 382 -5.91 -1.30 -12.63
N PHE A 383 -5.23 -1.55 -13.74
CA PHE A 383 -5.81 -2.26 -14.89
C PHE A 383 -6.28 -3.65 -14.51
N TYR A 384 -5.53 -4.38 -13.69
CA TYR A 384 -5.95 -5.69 -13.21
C TYR A 384 -7.22 -5.61 -12.33
N LYS A 385 -7.31 -4.63 -11.42
CA LYS A 385 -8.50 -4.42 -10.58
C LYS A 385 -9.71 -4.02 -11.42
N TRP A 386 -9.53 -3.12 -12.38
CA TRP A 386 -10.60 -2.69 -13.29
C TRP A 386 -11.08 -3.83 -14.19
N ALA A 387 -10.16 -4.63 -14.73
CA ALA A 387 -10.49 -5.84 -15.48
C ALA A 387 -11.32 -6.80 -14.62
N LYS A 388 -10.90 -7.05 -13.37
CA LYS A 388 -11.61 -7.94 -12.44
C LYS A 388 -13.03 -7.46 -12.14
N LEU A 389 -13.23 -6.16 -11.88
CA LEU A 389 -14.55 -5.56 -11.60
C LEU A 389 -15.46 -5.62 -12.83
N ARG A 390 -14.97 -5.18 -14.00
CA ARG A 390 -15.76 -5.21 -15.24
C ARG A 390 -16.13 -6.63 -15.64
N TRP A 391 -15.24 -7.60 -15.48
CA TRP A 391 -15.54 -9.02 -15.75
C TRP A 391 -16.56 -9.62 -14.79
N TYR A 392 -16.78 -9.02 -13.61
CA TYR A 392 -17.87 -9.42 -12.73
C TYR A 392 -19.23 -8.96 -13.28
N HIS A 393 -19.31 -7.74 -13.82
CA HIS A 393 -20.57 -7.14 -14.28
C HIS A 393 -20.95 -7.43 -15.75
N LEU A 394 -19.98 -7.64 -16.65
CA LEU A 394 -20.25 -7.80 -18.10
C LEU A 394 -20.87 -9.14 -18.52
N VAL A 395 -21.01 -10.10 -17.62
CA VAL A 395 -21.47 -11.44 -17.96
C VAL A 395 -22.59 -11.84 -16.99
N PRO A 396 -23.87 -11.84 -17.43
CA PRO A 396 -24.97 -12.43 -16.68
C PRO A 396 -24.66 -13.90 -16.32
N PRO A 397 -25.36 -14.53 -15.37
CA PRO A 397 -25.08 -15.88 -14.88
C PRO A 397 -25.39 -17.01 -15.89
N MET A 398 -25.12 -16.83 -17.19
CA MET A 398 -25.05 -17.94 -18.15
C MET A 398 -23.77 -18.75 -17.92
N LEU A 399 -23.87 -19.67 -16.95
CA LEU A 399 -22.77 -20.46 -16.38
C LEU A 399 -22.02 -21.36 -17.37
N PHE A 400 -22.63 -21.80 -18.47
CA PHE A 400 -22.07 -22.90 -19.27
C PHE A 400 -21.15 -22.49 -20.43
N VAL A 401 -21.36 -21.33 -21.07
CA VAL A 401 -20.56 -20.93 -22.25
C VAL A 401 -19.55 -19.84 -21.93
N VAL A 402 -19.92 -18.84 -21.13
CA VAL A 402 -19.04 -17.69 -20.83
C VAL A 402 -18.14 -17.95 -19.61
N GLY A 403 -18.49 -18.92 -18.76
CA GLY A 403 -17.72 -19.32 -17.58
C GLY A 403 -16.26 -19.70 -17.90
N PRO A 404 -15.99 -20.64 -18.82
CA PRO A 404 -14.63 -21.03 -19.19
C PRO A 404 -13.80 -19.88 -19.79
N LEU A 405 -14.41 -19.02 -20.60
CA LEU A 405 -13.76 -17.84 -21.17
C LEU A 405 -13.36 -16.84 -20.06
N LYS A 406 -14.23 -16.61 -19.09
CA LYS A 406 -13.95 -15.76 -17.92
C LYS A 406 -12.78 -16.30 -17.10
N ILE A 407 -12.75 -17.61 -16.82
CA ILE A 407 -11.63 -18.24 -16.11
C ILE A 407 -10.33 -18.08 -16.91
N THR A 408 -10.37 -18.30 -18.22
CA THR A 408 -9.20 -18.17 -19.11
C THR A 408 -8.66 -16.74 -19.13
N LEU A 409 -9.53 -15.73 -19.27
CA LEU A 409 -9.14 -14.31 -19.22
C LEU A 409 -8.62 -13.90 -17.85
N CYS A 410 -9.21 -14.42 -16.75
CA CYS A 410 -8.70 -14.21 -15.40
C CYS A 410 -7.29 -14.77 -15.21
N ILE A 411 -7.05 -16.01 -15.68
CA ILE A 411 -5.73 -16.64 -15.65
C ILE A 411 -4.75 -15.83 -16.50
N LEU A 412 -5.13 -15.44 -17.72
CA LEU A 412 -4.30 -14.64 -18.61
C LEU A 412 -3.95 -13.28 -18.00
N GLY A 413 -4.94 -12.58 -17.42
CA GLY A 413 -4.74 -11.29 -16.76
C GLY A 413 -3.84 -11.41 -15.51
N TRP A 414 -3.98 -12.50 -14.74
CA TRP A 414 -3.12 -12.78 -13.59
C TRP A 414 -1.68 -13.12 -14.02
N CYS A 415 -1.51 -13.92 -15.08
CA CYS A 415 -0.22 -14.22 -15.68
C CYS A 415 0.45 -12.95 -16.22
N LEU A 416 -0.28 -12.13 -16.98
CA LEU A 416 0.24 -10.88 -17.55
C LEU A 416 0.67 -9.90 -16.46
N LYS A 417 -0.16 -9.70 -15.43
CA LYS A 417 0.19 -8.91 -14.25
C LYS A 417 1.50 -9.40 -13.62
N SER A 418 1.61 -10.70 -13.37
CA SER A 418 2.78 -11.31 -12.73
C SER A 418 4.03 -11.12 -13.60
N CYS A 419 3.93 -11.35 -14.92
CA CYS A 419 5.03 -11.14 -15.85
C CYS A 419 5.49 -9.68 -15.92
N LEU A 420 4.55 -8.73 -15.97
CA LEU A 420 4.88 -7.30 -16.03
C LEU A 420 5.51 -6.80 -14.72
N GLN A 421 5.00 -7.26 -13.56
CA GLN A 421 5.58 -6.92 -12.26
C GLN A 421 6.99 -7.50 -12.11
N MET A 422 7.18 -8.77 -12.48
CA MET A 422 8.48 -9.43 -12.50
C MET A 422 9.48 -8.71 -13.42
N LEU A 423 9.09 -8.41 -14.66
CA LEU A 423 9.94 -7.69 -15.62
C LEU A 423 10.32 -6.31 -15.07
N THR A 424 9.36 -5.59 -14.49
CA THR A 424 9.59 -4.26 -13.92
C THR A 424 10.59 -4.30 -12.76
N LYS A 425 10.47 -5.27 -11.85
CA LYS A 425 11.42 -5.49 -10.76
C LYS A 425 12.83 -5.79 -11.27
N PHE A 426 12.98 -6.78 -12.15
CA PHE A 426 14.31 -7.14 -12.67
C PHE A 426 14.92 -6.03 -13.52
N SER A 427 14.10 -5.26 -14.23
CA SER A 427 14.57 -4.06 -14.96
C SER A 427 15.11 -3.01 -14.01
N LEU A 428 14.49 -2.82 -12.83
CA LEU A 428 14.98 -1.93 -11.81
C LEU A 428 16.29 -2.43 -11.17
N VAL A 429 16.39 -3.73 -10.87
CA VAL A 429 17.65 -4.32 -10.38
C VAL A 429 18.76 -4.12 -11.41
N LEU A 430 18.47 -4.35 -12.70
CA LEU A 430 19.46 -4.16 -13.76
C LEU A 430 19.85 -2.69 -13.95
N HIS A 431 18.89 -1.76 -13.83
CA HIS A 431 19.17 -0.33 -13.76
C HIS A 431 20.14 -0.01 -12.63
N VAL A 432 19.96 -0.63 -11.46
CA VAL A 432 20.87 -0.45 -10.33
C VAL A 432 22.27 -1.03 -10.62
N PHE A 433 22.42 -2.01 -11.50
CA PHE A 433 23.73 -2.54 -11.86
C PHE A 433 24.44 -1.70 -12.93
N THR A 434 23.73 -1.35 -14.00
CA THR A 434 24.31 -0.69 -15.18
C THR A 434 24.33 0.84 -15.07
N GLY A 435 23.32 1.43 -14.42
CA GLY A 435 23.06 2.86 -14.46
C GLY A 435 22.37 3.35 -15.74
N ASP A 436 21.87 2.43 -16.58
CA ASP A 436 21.11 2.76 -17.80
C ASP A 436 19.71 3.29 -17.46
N THR A 437 19.02 3.96 -18.39
CA THR A 437 17.60 4.33 -18.19
C THR A 437 16.71 3.09 -17.99
N PHE A 438 15.49 3.28 -17.46
CA PHE A 438 14.56 2.17 -17.22
C PHE A 438 14.35 1.30 -18.47
N PHE A 439 14.08 1.92 -19.63
CA PHE A 439 13.83 1.19 -20.88
C PHE A 439 15.08 0.49 -21.43
N GLY A 440 16.26 1.11 -21.29
CA GLY A 440 17.52 0.47 -21.65
C GLY A 440 17.75 -0.80 -20.83
N SER A 441 17.50 -0.70 -19.52
CA SER A 441 17.57 -1.83 -18.59
C SER A 441 16.49 -2.88 -18.89
N ALA A 442 15.25 -2.48 -19.20
CA ALA A 442 14.17 -3.39 -19.51
C ALA A 442 14.43 -4.22 -20.77
N LYS A 443 15.00 -3.62 -21.82
CA LYS A 443 15.38 -4.32 -23.05
C LYS A 443 16.44 -5.38 -22.79
N LYS A 444 17.49 -5.03 -22.03
CA LYS A 444 18.56 -5.96 -21.63
C LYS A 444 18.02 -7.07 -20.73
N CYS A 445 17.18 -6.72 -19.76
CA CYS A 445 16.52 -7.64 -18.84
C CYS A 445 15.62 -8.64 -19.59
N PHE A 446 14.87 -8.20 -20.60
CA PHE A 446 14.03 -9.09 -21.41
C PHE A 446 14.87 -10.17 -22.12
N GLY A 447 16.07 -9.81 -22.61
CA GLY A 447 17.01 -10.76 -23.19
C GLY A 447 17.49 -11.84 -22.21
N ILE A 448 17.85 -11.44 -20.99
CA ILE A 448 18.26 -12.35 -19.91
C ILE A 448 17.08 -13.24 -19.50
N MET A 449 15.92 -12.63 -19.26
CA MET A 449 14.72 -13.35 -18.83
C MET A 449 14.29 -14.35 -19.89
N LYS A 450 14.34 -14.05 -21.19
CA LYS A 450 14.01 -15.03 -22.24
C LYS A 450 14.81 -16.34 -22.12
N ARG A 451 16.07 -16.26 -21.66
CA ARG A 451 16.95 -17.44 -21.46
C ARG A 451 16.72 -18.16 -20.14
N HIS A 452 16.41 -17.42 -19.06
CA HIS A 452 16.33 -17.97 -17.69
C HIS A 452 14.94 -17.87 -17.04
N PHE A 453 13.89 -17.54 -17.82
CA PHE A 453 12.54 -17.18 -17.34
C PHE A 453 11.94 -18.20 -16.39
N ILE A 454 11.96 -19.48 -16.79
CA ILE A 454 11.30 -20.56 -16.06
C ILE A 454 11.93 -20.74 -14.68
N GLY A 455 13.25 -20.58 -14.57
CA GLY A 455 13.97 -20.67 -13.30
C GLY A 455 13.62 -19.51 -12.38
N GLY A 456 13.62 -18.29 -12.93
CA GLY A 456 13.26 -17.07 -12.19
C GLY A 456 11.82 -17.11 -11.69
N PHE A 457 10.88 -17.47 -12.56
CA PHE A 457 9.46 -17.55 -12.23
C PHE A 457 9.15 -18.53 -11.10
N ILE A 458 9.74 -19.73 -11.15
CA ILE A 458 9.52 -20.74 -10.10
C ILE A 458 10.19 -20.31 -8.80
N THR A 459 11.35 -19.66 -8.86
CA THR A 459 12.05 -19.14 -7.68
C THR A 459 11.25 -18.03 -7.01
N GLU A 460 10.73 -17.05 -7.75
CA GLU A 460 9.88 -15.98 -7.21
C GLU A 460 8.57 -16.55 -6.63
N ALA A 461 7.88 -17.42 -7.36
CA ALA A 461 6.61 -17.99 -6.91
C ALA A 461 6.76 -18.84 -5.63
N SER A 462 7.78 -19.72 -5.58
CA SER A 462 8.02 -20.57 -4.41
C SER A 462 8.44 -19.76 -3.18
N SER A 463 9.38 -18.83 -3.34
CA SER A 463 9.84 -17.97 -2.25
C SER A 463 8.70 -17.09 -1.72
N LYS A 464 7.88 -16.49 -2.58
CA LYS A 464 6.72 -15.68 -2.16
C LYS A 464 5.72 -16.49 -1.32
N ASN A 465 5.43 -17.72 -1.75
CA ASN A 465 4.53 -18.60 -1.01
C ASN A 465 5.08 -18.94 0.38
N ILE A 466 6.36 -19.27 0.47
CA ILE A 466 7.03 -19.59 1.74
C ILE A 466 6.98 -18.40 2.70
N MET A 467 7.34 -17.21 2.22
CA MET A 467 7.36 -16.01 3.07
C MET A 467 5.95 -15.64 3.53
N THR A 468 4.94 -15.77 2.66
CA THR A 468 3.54 -15.44 3.00
C THR A 468 2.97 -16.41 4.03
N ILE A 469 3.19 -17.72 3.84
CA ILE A 469 2.73 -18.75 4.78
C ILE A 469 3.41 -18.57 6.13
N PHE A 470 4.72 -18.34 6.13
CA PHE A 470 5.48 -18.09 7.36
C PHE A 470 4.95 -16.86 8.10
N ALA A 471 4.81 -15.72 7.42
CA ALA A 471 4.30 -14.49 8.00
C ALA A 471 2.90 -14.68 8.61
N TYR A 472 2.04 -15.45 7.93
CA TYR A 472 0.71 -15.79 8.43
C TYR A 472 0.74 -16.67 9.68
N VAL A 473 1.49 -17.78 9.66
CA VAL A 473 1.60 -18.70 10.81
C VAL A 473 2.16 -17.97 12.04
N MET A 474 3.19 -17.14 11.84
CA MET A 474 3.76 -16.34 12.93
C MET A 474 2.75 -15.32 13.47
N ALA A 475 2.03 -14.61 12.59
CA ALA A 475 1.02 -13.65 13.02
C ALA A 475 -0.10 -14.32 13.83
N VAL A 476 -0.55 -15.51 13.43
CA VAL A 476 -1.54 -16.30 14.18
C VAL A 476 -0.98 -16.73 15.55
N ALA A 477 0.27 -17.17 15.63
CA ALA A 477 0.91 -17.53 16.90
C ALA A 477 0.99 -16.35 17.87
N PHE A 478 1.38 -15.15 17.38
CA PHE A 478 1.40 -13.93 18.18
C PHE A 478 -0.01 -13.46 18.56
N CYS A 479 -1.01 -13.63 17.68
CA CYS A 479 -2.41 -13.35 17.98
C CYS A 479 -2.87 -14.19 19.17
N PHE A 480 -2.73 -15.51 19.13
CA PHE A 480 -3.15 -16.38 20.25
C PHE A 480 -2.34 -16.15 21.52
N SER A 481 -1.04 -15.85 21.41
CA SER A 481 -0.21 -15.50 22.57
C SER A 481 -0.69 -14.20 23.23
N THR A 482 -1.06 -13.21 22.42
CA THR A 482 -1.63 -11.95 22.91
C THR A 482 -3.02 -12.17 23.49
N TRP A 483 -3.85 -13.02 22.87
CA TRP A 483 -5.17 -13.37 23.37
C TRP A 483 -5.07 -13.96 24.77
N ALA A 484 -4.25 -15.00 24.94
CA ALA A 484 -4.05 -15.64 26.23
C ALA A 484 -3.54 -14.65 27.30
N TRP A 485 -2.65 -13.73 26.93
CA TRP A 485 -2.14 -12.72 27.86
C TRP A 485 -3.21 -11.69 28.25
N VAL A 486 -3.96 -11.15 27.29
CA VAL A 486 -5.04 -10.18 27.60
C VAL A 486 -6.15 -10.84 28.42
N ASP A 487 -6.46 -12.11 28.16
CA ASP A 487 -7.42 -12.88 28.94
C ASP A 487 -7.00 -13.06 30.40
N ASP A 488 -5.72 -13.36 30.65
CA ASP A 488 -5.16 -13.53 32.00
C ASP A 488 -5.13 -12.19 32.76
N GLU A 489 -4.67 -11.12 32.10
CA GLU A 489 -4.51 -9.80 32.71
C GLU A 489 -5.84 -9.15 33.15
N PHE A 490 -6.92 -9.40 32.41
CA PHE A 490 -8.26 -8.88 32.71
C PHE A 490 -9.23 -9.94 33.29
N ASP A 491 -8.75 -11.16 33.56
CA ASP A 491 -9.54 -12.31 34.05
C ASP A 491 -10.81 -12.58 33.19
N MET A 492 -10.73 -12.42 31.87
CA MET A 492 -11.91 -12.50 30.98
C MET A 492 -12.28 -13.95 30.60
N LYS A 493 -11.32 -14.89 30.66
CA LYS A 493 -11.52 -16.33 30.37
C LYS A 493 -12.27 -16.62 29.07
N THR A 494 -11.98 -15.86 28.01
CA THR A 494 -12.67 -15.99 26.71
C THR A 494 -12.17 -17.16 25.89
N ILE A 495 -10.99 -17.70 26.20
CA ILE A 495 -10.49 -18.96 25.63
C ILE A 495 -11.21 -20.13 26.33
N PRO A 496 -12.13 -20.84 25.65
CA PRO A 496 -12.93 -21.86 26.29
C PRO A 496 -12.09 -23.11 26.57
N GLY A 497 -12.43 -23.81 27.66
CA GLY A 497 -11.93 -25.15 27.94
C GLY A 497 -12.51 -26.23 27.02
N SER A 498 -13.62 -25.94 26.32
CA SER A 498 -14.30 -26.84 25.38
C SER A 498 -14.39 -26.24 23.97
N THR A 499 -14.34 -27.10 22.94
CA THR A 499 -14.33 -26.69 21.52
C THR A 499 -15.70 -26.33 20.95
N ASP A 500 -16.77 -26.49 21.73
CA ASP A 500 -18.15 -26.37 21.26
C ASP A 500 -18.73 -24.96 21.38
N ASP A 501 -17.92 -24.00 21.84
CA ASP A 501 -18.34 -22.61 21.95
C ASP A 501 -18.35 -21.91 20.58
N LEU A 502 -19.55 -21.64 20.07
CA LEU A 502 -19.78 -20.95 18.80
C LEU A 502 -19.09 -19.58 18.75
N TRP A 503 -19.05 -18.86 19.88
CA TRP A 503 -18.43 -17.54 19.93
C TRP A 503 -16.93 -17.61 19.72
N TRP A 504 -16.26 -18.59 20.33
CA TRP A 504 -14.84 -18.82 20.12
C TRP A 504 -14.51 -19.15 18.67
N ILE A 505 -15.33 -19.98 18.01
CA ILE A 505 -15.18 -20.30 16.58
C ILE A 505 -15.32 -19.03 15.74
N LEU A 506 -16.36 -18.23 16.01
CA LEU A 506 -16.63 -16.98 15.28
C LEU A 506 -15.47 -15.98 15.44
N TRP A 507 -14.98 -15.77 16.66
CA TRP A 507 -13.84 -14.89 16.92
C TRP A 507 -12.54 -15.38 16.29
N THR A 508 -12.31 -16.70 16.30
CA THR A 508 -11.13 -17.29 15.65
C THR A 508 -11.19 -17.15 14.12
N MET A 509 -12.36 -17.34 13.52
CA MET A 509 -12.57 -17.13 12.09
C MET A 509 -12.40 -15.66 11.70
N LEU A 510 -12.93 -14.75 12.52
CA LEU A 510 -12.73 -13.31 12.35
C LEU A 510 -11.25 -12.95 12.44
N ALA A 511 -10.54 -13.47 13.45
CA ALA A 511 -9.12 -13.22 13.63
C ALA A 511 -8.31 -13.75 12.44
N ALA A 512 -8.58 -14.98 11.99
CA ALA A 512 -7.94 -15.58 10.83
C ALA A 512 -8.15 -14.76 9.54
N PHE A 513 -9.37 -14.25 9.34
CA PHE A 513 -9.72 -13.38 8.21
C PHE A 513 -8.97 -12.05 8.27
N CYS A 514 -8.99 -11.37 9.43
CA CYS A 514 -8.32 -10.09 9.63
C CYS A 514 -6.81 -10.22 9.45
N ILE A 515 -6.18 -11.27 9.99
CA ILE A 515 -4.74 -11.53 9.86
C ILE A 515 -4.37 -11.87 8.40
N TYR A 516 -5.25 -12.52 7.65
CA TYR A 516 -4.99 -12.81 6.23
C TYR A 516 -4.97 -11.51 5.39
N TYR A 517 -5.84 -10.55 5.74
CA TYR A 517 -5.91 -9.23 5.10
C TYR A 517 -5.55 -8.11 6.09
N PRO A 518 -4.31 -8.01 6.58
CA PRO A 518 -4.00 -7.25 7.80
C PRO A 518 -4.35 -5.75 7.73
N VAL A 519 -4.18 -5.10 6.57
CA VAL A 519 -4.57 -3.68 6.41
C VAL A 519 -6.08 -3.51 6.50
N LEU A 520 -6.84 -4.35 5.79
CA LEU A 520 -8.29 -4.34 5.83
C LEU A 520 -8.78 -4.76 7.22
N GLY A 521 -8.12 -5.73 7.85
CA GLY A 521 -8.38 -6.21 9.20
C GLY A 521 -8.22 -5.10 10.23
N LEU A 522 -7.15 -4.29 10.16
CA LEU A 522 -6.99 -3.14 11.05
C LEU A 522 -8.12 -2.13 10.89
N PHE A 523 -8.51 -1.80 9.65
CA PHE A 523 -9.64 -0.90 9.40
C PHE A 523 -10.95 -1.48 9.94
N PHE A 524 -11.22 -2.76 9.64
CA PHE A 524 -12.40 -3.47 10.07
C PHE A 524 -12.51 -3.56 11.60
N LEU A 525 -11.39 -3.82 12.29
CA LEU A 525 -11.33 -3.83 13.75
C LEU A 525 -11.59 -2.46 14.37
N VAL A 526 -11.12 -1.37 13.75
CA VAL A 526 -11.41 -0.01 14.25
C VAL A 526 -12.90 0.30 14.16
N VAL A 527 -13.53 -0.03 13.02
CA VAL A 527 -14.98 0.18 12.82
C VAL A 527 -15.79 -0.71 13.77
N LEU A 528 -15.47 -2.01 13.83
CA LEU A 528 -16.16 -2.93 14.74
C LEU A 528 -15.96 -2.55 16.21
N ASN A 529 -14.78 -2.04 16.59
CA ASN A 529 -14.53 -1.60 17.95
C ASN A 529 -15.45 -0.43 18.34
N GLY A 530 -15.68 0.54 17.45
CA GLY A 530 -16.64 1.63 17.71
C GLY A 530 -18.06 1.10 17.87
N TRP A 531 -18.50 0.27 16.94
CA TRP A 531 -19.85 -0.31 16.96
C TRP A 531 -20.11 -1.20 18.19
N MET A 532 -19.15 -2.06 18.55
CA MET A 532 -19.24 -2.92 19.73
C MET A 532 -19.20 -2.12 21.04
N ALA A 533 -18.43 -1.02 21.08
CA ALA A 533 -18.40 -0.14 22.24
C ALA A 533 -19.76 0.53 22.47
N GLU A 534 -20.41 1.04 21.41
CA GLU A 534 -21.77 1.59 21.48
C GLU A 534 -22.80 0.53 21.90
N TRP A 535 -22.74 -0.65 21.30
CA TRP A 535 -23.63 -1.77 21.67
C TRP A 535 -23.49 -2.12 23.15
N SER A 536 -22.27 -2.12 23.69
CA SER A 536 -22.02 -2.37 25.12
C SER A 536 -22.53 -1.26 26.04
N LYS A 537 -22.67 -0.01 25.56
CA LYS A 537 -23.23 1.10 26.34
C LYS A 537 -24.75 1.03 26.44
N ALA A 538 -25.42 0.48 25.42
CA ALA A 538 -26.88 0.34 25.40
C ALA A 538 -27.38 -0.57 26.53
N GLU A 539 -26.55 -1.54 26.94
CA GLU A 539 -26.83 -2.47 28.03
C GLU A 539 -26.52 -1.83 29.40
N ARG A 540 -27.38 -0.90 29.83
CA ARG A 540 -27.27 -0.12 31.10
C ARG A 540 -27.66 -0.92 32.37
N ASP A 541 -27.37 -2.21 32.41
CA ASP A 541 -27.64 -3.02 33.61
C ASP A 541 -26.61 -2.74 34.71
N TRP A 542 -27.08 -2.64 35.97
CA TRP A 542 -26.26 -2.42 37.16
C TRP A 542 -25.46 -3.65 37.60
N ASP A 543 -25.65 -4.78 36.92
CA ASP A 543 -25.01 -6.06 37.24
C ASP A 543 -23.59 -6.14 36.63
N TRP A 544 -22.61 -6.29 37.51
CA TRP A 544 -21.20 -6.32 37.15
C TRP A 544 -20.83 -7.58 36.35
N GLU A 545 -21.53 -8.70 36.55
CA GLU A 545 -21.30 -9.94 35.78
C GLU A 545 -21.74 -9.76 34.32
N LYS A 546 -22.94 -9.22 34.10
CA LYS A 546 -23.43 -8.90 32.75
C LYS A 546 -22.55 -7.87 32.03
N LYS A 547 -22.05 -6.86 32.76
CA LYS A 547 -21.12 -5.88 32.19
C LYS A 547 -19.80 -6.51 31.75
N LYS A 548 -19.35 -7.59 32.41
CA LYS A 548 -18.17 -8.36 32.01
C LYS A 548 -18.48 -9.19 30.75
N GLU A 549 -19.64 -9.83 30.68
CA GLU A 549 -20.10 -10.59 29.52
C GLU A 549 -20.21 -9.72 28.25
N ALA A 550 -20.76 -8.51 28.37
CA ALA A 550 -20.86 -7.54 27.26
C ALA A 550 -19.49 -7.12 26.69
N LYS A 551 -18.39 -7.37 27.41
CA LYS A 551 -17.02 -6.97 27.05
C LYS A 551 -16.12 -8.15 26.64
N LEU A 552 -16.66 -9.37 26.50
CA LEU A 552 -15.89 -10.57 26.11
C LEU A 552 -15.21 -10.46 24.73
N TRP A 553 -15.61 -9.50 23.89
CA TRP A 553 -15.00 -9.26 22.58
C TRP A 553 -13.63 -8.55 22.65
N VAL A 554 -13.34 -7.82 23.74
CA VAL A 554 -12.14 -6.98 23.86
C VAL A 554 -10.84 -7.79 23.71
N PRO A 555 -10.63 -8.94 24.40
CA PRO A 555 -9.41 -9.73 24.26
C PRO A 555 -9.17 -10.23 22.84
N ALA A 556 -10.21 -10.72 22.17
CA ALA A 556 -10.13 -11.18 20.78
C ALA A 556 -9.74 -10.04 19.82
N PHE A 557 -10.26 -8.83 20.03
CA PHE A 557 -9.93 -7.65 19.21
C PHE A 557 -8.49 -7.18 19.48
N CYS A 558 -8.05 -7.17 20.75
CA CYS A 558 -6.67 -6.88 21.14
C CYS A 558 -5.70 -7.84 20.45
N ALA A 559 -5.97 -9.13 20.55
CA ALA A 559 -5.19 -10.18 19.94
C ALA A 559 -5.11 -10.05 18.42
N THR A 560 -6.26 -9.86 17.78
CA THR A 560 -6.35 -9.74 16.31
C THR A 560 -5.63 -8.49 15.81
N PHE A 561 -5.77 -7.37 16.51
CA PHE A 561 -5.09 -6.13 16.18
C PHE A 561 -3.56 -6.30 16.21
N VAL A 562 -3.04 -6.91 17.27
CA VAL A 562 -1.61 -7.24 17.38
C VAL A 562 -1.21 -8.23 16.26
N GLY A 563 -1.99 -9.28 16.02
CA GLY A 563 -1.77 -10.23 14.92
C GLY A 563 -1.65 -9.56 13.55
N CYS A 564 -2.52 -8.59 13.24
CA CYS A 564 -2.45 -7.80 12.01
C CYS A 564 -1.16 -6.97 11.92
N ILE A 565 -0.73 -6.32 13.00
CA ILE A 565 0.54 -5.57 13.05
C ILE A 565 1.73 -6.52 12.83
N VAL A 566 1.74 -7.66 13.51
CA VAL A 566 2.77 -8.70 13.37
C VAL A 566 2.83 -9.19 11.92
N LYS A 567 1.67 -9.42 11.28
CA LYS A 567 1.61 -9.81 9.87
C LYS A 567 2.23 -8.75 8.96
N LEU A 568 1.89 -7.48 9.13
CA LEU A 568 2.46 -6.38 8.33
C LEU A 568 3.98 -6.31 8.47
N PHE A 569 4.49 -6.54 9.68
CA PHE A 569 5.91 -6.55 9.96
C PHE A 569 6.61 -7.73 9.24
N PHE A 570 6.09 -8.96 9.40
CA PHE A 570 6.67 -10.12 8.73
C PHE A 570 6.52 -10.09 7.21
N ASP A 571 5.45 -9.51 6.66
CA ASP A 571 5.33 -9.30 5.22
C ASP A 571 6.39 -8.32 4.71
N TYR A 572 6.66 -7.27 5.47
CA TYR A 572 7.71 -6.32 5.13
C TYR A 572 9.10 -6.99 5.14
N MET A 573 9.42 -7.74 6.19
CA MET A 573 10.67 -8.50 6.31
C MET A 573 10.79 -9.58 5.22
N GLY A 574 9.73 -10.34 4.99
CA GLY A 574 9.64 -11.33 3.93
C GLY A 574 9.88 -10.70 2.57
N GLY A 575 9.34 -9.51 2.32
CA GLY A 575 9.62 -8.79 1.09
C GLY A 575 11.08 -8.34 0.93
N ILE A 576 11.81 -7.99 2.00
CA ILE A 576 13.25 -7.68 1.90
C ILE A 576 14.03 -8.92 1.47
N ILE A 577 13.64 -10.08 1.99
CA ILE A 577 14.23 -11.37 1.63
C ILE A 577 13.91 -11.71 0.16
N LEU A 578 12.67 -11.48 -0.28
CA LEU A 578 12.27 -11.67 -1.69
C LEU A 578 13.06 -10.77 -2.64
N ASP A 579 13.21 -9.47 -2.30
CA ASP A 579 14.03 -8.56 -3.09
C ASP A 579 15.49 -9.05 -3.18
N SER A 580 16.03 -9.58 -2.08
CA SER A 580 17.39 -10.14 -2.07
C SER A 580 17.51 -11.39 -2.93
N ILE A 581 16.48 -12.25 -2.95
CA ILE A 581 16.40 -13.44 -3.81
C ILE A 581 16.36 -13.03 -5.28
N ASP A 582 15.56 -12.04 -5.64
CA ASP A 582 15.44 -11.51 -7.01
C ASP A 582 16.81 -10.95 -7.48
N VAL A 583 17.49 -10.20 -6.62
CA VAL A 583 18.83 -9.65 -6.90
C VAL A 583 19.86 -10.77 -7.12
N MET A 584 19.90 -11.77 -6.24
CA MET A 584 20.83 -12.90 -6.37
C MET A 584 20.54 -13.76 -7.59
N PHE A 585 19.27 -13.95 -7.93
CA PHE A 585 18.89 -14.63 -9.16
C PHE A 585 19.40 -13.90 -10.40
N LEU A 586 19.28 -12.56 -10.43
CA LEU A 586 19.78 -11.78 -11.56
C LEU A 586 21.32 -11.79 -11.64
N CYS A 587 22.02 -11.70 -10.51
CA CYS A 587 23.48 -11.85 -10.46
C CYS A 587 23.92 -13.19 -11.05
N PHE A 588 23.28 -14.29 -10.64
CA PHE A 588 23.54 -15.63 -11.20
C PHE A 588 23.31 -15.68 -12.72
N ALA A 589 22.21 -15.10 -13.21
CA ALA A 589 21.91 -15.09 -14.63
C ALA A 589 22.97 -14.33 -15.45
N ILE A 590 23.44 -13.19 -14.92
CA ILE A 590 24.51 -12.40 -15.54
C ILE A 590 25.84 -13.15 -15.52
N ASP A 591 26.22 -13.76 -14.40
CA ASP A 591 27.47 -14.54 -14.30
C ASP A 591 27.47 -15.71 -15.27
N LYS A 592 26.33 -16.40 -15.39
CA LYS A 592 26.14 -17.50 -16.32
C LYS A 592 26.24 -17.05 -17.78
N ASP A 593 25.63 -15.92 -18.15
CA ASP A 593 25.70 -15.37 -19.51
C ASP A 593 27.12 -14.87 -19.87
N ASN A 594 27.94 -14.51 -18.87
CA ASN A 594 29.32 -14.10 -19.06
C ASN A 594 30.34 -15.25 -19.01
N ASN A 595 29.92 -16.48 -18.71
CA ASN A 595 30.79 -17.62 -18.44
C ASN A 595 31.81 -17.32 -17.32
N VAL A 596 31.39 -16.60 -16.28
CA VAL A 596 32.23 -16.41 -15.08
C VAL A 596 32.43 -17.78 -14.44
N ASP A 597 33.69 -18.15 -14.19
CA ASP A 597 34.01 -19.40 -13.51
C ASP A 597 33.53 -19.34 -12.06
N LEU A 598 32.35 -19.90 -11.83
CA LEU A 598 31.76 -19.94 -10.50
C LEU A 598 32.51 -20.91 -9.59
N SER A 599 33.32 -21.85 -10.11
CA SER A 599 33.90 -23.01 -9.38
C SER A 599 34.62 -22.66 -8.07
N LYS A 600 35.23 -21.47 -8.00
CA LYS A 600 35.99 -20.98 -6.85
C LYS A 600 35.15 -20.22 -5.82
N SER A 601 33.96 -19.76 -6.20
CA SER A 601 33.08 -19.02 -5.30
C SER A 601 32.43 -19.97 -4.30
N ALA A 602 32.11 -19.49 -3.08
CA ALA A 602 31.25 -20.24 -2.16
C ALA A 602 29.89 -20.62 -2.80
N PHE A 603 29.52 -19.88 -3.85
CA PHE A 603 28.37 -20.12 -4.70
C PHE A 603 28.55 -21.32 -5.65
N ALA A 604 29.76 -21.75 -6.01
CA ALA A 604 29.97 -22.98 -6.79
C ALA A 604 29.65 -24.24 -6.02
N ALA A 605 30.03 -24.32 -4.74
CA ALA A 605 29.64 -25.45 -3.89
C ALA A 605 28.11 -25.62 -3.89
N ILE A 606 27.39 -24.52 -4.12
CA ILE A 606 25.94 -24.47 -4.25
C ILE A 606 25.51 -24.78 -5.70
N CYS A 607 26.22 -24.33 -6.74
CA CYS A 607 25.83 -24.48 -8.14
C CYS A 607 26.23 -25.79 -8.83
N VAL A 608 27.19 -26.57 -8.31
CA VAL A 608 27.68 -27.80 -8.95
C VAL A 608 26.55 -28.84 -9.16
N ASP A 609 25.49 -28.82 -8.35
CA ASP A 609 24.35 -29.73 -8.54
C ASP A 609 23.29 -29.24 -9.55
N ILE A 610 23.48 -28.07 -10.18
CA ILE A 610 22.49 -27.51 -11.11
C ILE A 610 22.74 -28.11 -12.51
N PRO A 611 21.76 -28.82 -13.11
CA PRO A 611 21.91 -29.36 -14.46
C PRO A 611 22.22 -28.26 -15.47
N GLY A 612 23.30 -28.43 -16.24
CA GLY A 612 23.68 -27.52 -17.33
C GLY A 612 24.67 -26.41 -16.96
N VAL A 613 25.24 -26.43 -15.75
CA VAL A 613 26.47 -25.67 -15.47
C VAL A 613 27.64 -26.52 -15.97
N ILE A 614 28.35 -26.04 -16.99
CA ILE A 614 29.57 -26.69 -17.47
C ILE A 614 30.62 -26.50 -16.37
N THR A 615 30.87 -27.55 -15.60
CA THR A 615 32.10 -27.63 -14.83
C THR A 615 33.22 -27.73 -15.85
N THR A 616 33.91 -26.61 -16.09
CA THR A 616 35.18 -26.65 -16.81
C THR A 616 36.06 -27.63 -16.04
N ALA A 617 36.29 -28.81 -16.63
CA ALA A 617 37.16 -29.82 -16.06
C ALA A 617 38.46 -29.10 -15.69
N ASN A 618 38.84 -29.27 -14.42
CA ASN A 618 39.95 -28.60 -13.78
C ASN A 618 41.12 -28.43 -14.77
N PRO A 619 41.49 -27.20 -15.19
CA PRO A 619 42.57 -27.00 -16.17
C PRO A 619 43.94 -27.44 -15.66
N LEU A 620 44.02 -27.93 -14.42
CA LEU A 620 45.20 -28.56 -13.81
C LEU A 620 45.23 -30.10 -13.93
N GLN A 621 44.24 -30.72 -14.56
CA GLN A 621 44.47 -32.06 -15.11
C GLN A 621 45.25 -31.87 -16.41
N GLU A 622 46.56 -31.67 -16.28
CA GLU A 622 47.50 -31.85 -17.37
C GLU A 622 47.16 -33.19 -18.04
N PRO A 623 46.96 -33.22 -19.37
CA PRO A 623 46.84 -34.48 -20.07
C PRO A 623 48.10 -35.28 -19.75
N LYS A 624 47.94 -36.40 -19.04
CA LYS A 624 48.95 -37.47 -19.00
C LYS A 624 49.02 -38.10 -20.39
N ASP A 625 49.48 -37.33 -21.37
CA ASP A 625 50.06 -37.90 -22.56
C ASP A 625 51.48 -38.35 -22.19
N PRO A 626 51.86 -39.60 -22.49
CA PRO A 626 53.22 -40.05 -22.28
C PRO A 626 54.15 -39.22 -23.17
N LEU A 627 55.01 -38.42 -22.51
CA LEU A 627 56.13 -37.73 -23.13
C LEU A 627 56.87 -38.66 -24.11
N LEU A 628 56.79 -38.34 -25.40
CA LEU A 628 57.89 -38.63 -26.31
C LEU A 628 59.09 -37.82 -25.83
N VAL A 629 60.06 -38.54 -25.27
CA VAL A 629 61.37 -38.06 -24.86
C VAL A 629 62.03 -37.35 -26.06
N ALA A 630 62.06 -36.02 -26.04
CA ALA A 630 62.94 -35.25 -26.88
C ALA A 630 64.38 -35.37 -26.32
N ALA A 631 65.28 -35.84 -27.18
CA ALA A 631 66.70 -35.98 -26.88
C ALA A 631 67.36 -34.63 -26.50
N PRO A 632 68.37 -34.64 -25.62
CA PRO A 632 69.07 -33.41 -25.23
C PRO A 632 69.88 -32.83 -26.41
N VAL A 633 69.59 -31.59 -26.76
CA VAL A 633 70.37 -30.77 -27.71
C VAL A 633 71.63 -30.26 -26.99
N GLN A 634 72.79 -30.46 -27.61
CA GLN A 634 74.09 -30.00 -27.12
C GLN A 634 74.22 -28.47 -27.12
N PRO A 635 74.97 -27.90 -26.16
CA PRO A 635 75.27 -26.47 -26.13
C PRO A 635 76.39 -26.13 -27.13
N GLY A 636 76.06 -25.35 -28.16
CA GLY A 636 77.07 -24.80 -29.07
C GLY A 636 76.58 -24.51 -30.47
N GLN A 637 75.61 -23.60 -30.64
CA GLN A 637 75.34 -23.00 -31.95
C GLN A 637 74.94 -21.54 -31.81
N PHE A 638 75.86 -20.67 -32.24
CA PHE A 638 75.61 -19.25 -32.47
C PHE A 638 74.76 -19.08 -33.73
N VAL A 639 73.71 -18.26 -33.65
CA VAL A 639 73.04 -17.69 -34.84
C VAL A 639 72.99 -16.18 -34.68
N ALA A 640 73.41 -15.50 -35.74
CA ALA A 640 73.79 -14.10 -35.82
C ALA A 640 72.61 -13.13 -35.86
N ALA A 641 72.91 -11.90 -35.46
CA ALA A 641 72.07 -10.72 -35.50
C ALA A 641 72.00 -10.07 -36.89
N ALA A 642 70.80 -9.67 -37.31
CA ALA A 642 70.47 -8.59 -38.26
C ALA A 642 68.92 -8.47 -38.28
N GLY A 643 68.25 -7.32 -38.25
CA GLY A 643 68.68 -5.93 -38.27
C GLY A 643 67.49 -4.99 -38.01
N THR A 644 67.84 -3.78 -37.60
CA THR A 644 67.22 -2.45 -37.83
C THR A 644 65.85 -2.35 -38.51
N GLY A 645 64.96 -1.54 -37.93
CA GLY A 645 63.90 -0.86 -38.68
C GLY A 645 62.82 -0.17 -37.83
N VAL A 646 63.08 1.06 -37.39
CA VAL A 646 62.08 2.06 -36.94
C VAL A 646 61.88 3.06 -38.09
N PRO A 647 60.65 3.52 -38.40
CA PRO A 647 60.24 4.92 -38.13
C PRO A 647 58.76 5.01 -37.67
N GLN A 648 58.39 5.80 -36.65
CA GLN A 648 58.16 7.25 -36.58
C GLN A 648 57.11 7.86 -37.55
N GLY A 649 56.12 8.57 -36.98
CA GLY A 649 55.14 9.47 -37.63
C GLY A 649 53.73 8.87 -37.72
N GLN A 650 52.61 9.55 -37.45
CA GLN A 650 52.29 10.97 -37.36
C GLN A 650 50.93 11.15 -36.66
N VAL A 651 50.81 12.25 -35.93
CA VAL A 651 49.56 12.80 -35.39
C VAL A 651 48.85 13.58 -36.49
N GLN A 652 47.55 13.36 -36.72
CA GLN A 652 46.64 14.41 -37.19
C GLN A 652 45.19 14.20 -36.67
N PRO A 653 44.49 15.29 -36.31
CA PRO A 653 43.10 15.29 -35.89
C PRO A 653 42.15 15.62 -37.06
N PHE A 654 41.00 14.96 -37.11
CA PHE A 654 39.85 15.29 -37.95
C PHE A 654 38.61 14.97 -37.11
N GLY A 655 37.55 15.77 -37.02
CA GLY A 655 37.09 16.92 -37.78
C GLY A 655 35.58 16.94 -37.60
N MET A 656 35.00 18.11 -37.27
CA MET A 656 33.56 18.29 -37.15
C MET A 656 32.85 17.96 -38.48
N SER A 657 31.70 17.28 -38.42
CA SER A 657 30.70 17.33 -39.49
C SER A 657 29.38 17.86 -38.95
N GLN A 658 29.05 19.10 -39.32
CA GLN A 658 27.68 19.57 -39.48
C GLN A 658 27.06 18.85 -40.68
N SER A 659 25.78 18.46 -40.59
CA SER A 659 24.72 18.70 -41.60
C SER A 659 23.57 17.70 -41.50
N GLY A 660 22.35 18.22 -41.73
CA GLY A 660 21.11 17.46 -41.94
C GLY A 660 20.24 17.41 -40.68
N GLY A 661 19.33 18.35 -40.40
CA GLY A 661 18.49 19.09 -41.33
C GLY A 661 17.27 18.25 -41.74
N VAL A 662 16.33 18.04 -40.80
CA VAL A 662 14.95 17.64 -41.14
C VAL A 662 14.01 18.62 -40.46
N GLN A 663 13.49 19.54 -41.28
CA GLN A 663 12.32 20.36 -41.00
C GLN A 663 11.10 19.47 -40.79
N MET A 664 10.32 19.74 -39.74
CA MET A 664 8.90 19.39 -39.69
C MET A 664 8.13 20.68 -39.50
N MET A 665 7.20 20.92 -40.43
CA MET A 665 6.38 22.13 -40.55
C MET A 665 5.40 22.31 -39.37
N PRO A 666 4.96 23.55 -39.12
CA PRO A 666 4.01 23.88 -38.06
C PRO A 666 2.56 23.72 -38.54
N LEU A 667 1.71 23.13 -37.70
CA LEU A 667 0.25 23.26 -37.81
C LEU A 667 -0.24 24.21 -36.72
N GLY A 668 -0.61 25.43 -37.12
CA GLY A 668 -1.69 26.20 -36.46
C GLY A 668 -3.03 25.52 -36.73
N GLN A 669 -4.14 25.79 -36.04
CA GLN A 669 -4.63 26.99 -35.38
C GLN A 669 -5.64 26.56 -34.25
N PRO A 670 -6.68 27.34 -33.86
CA PRO A 670 -6.66 28.26 -32.73
C PRO A 670 -7.72 27.91 -31.66
N MET A 671 -7.56 28.36 -30.42
CA MET A 671 -8.70 28.55 -29.52
C MET A 671 -8.56 29.86 -28.74
N MET A 672 -9.70 30.55 -28.66
CA MET A 672 -9.93 31.88 -28.11
C MET A 672 -9.88 31.95 -26.57
N PRO A 673 -9.80 33.17 -25.99
CA PRO A 673 -9.38 33.39 -24.62
C PRO A 673 -10.56 33.39 -23.65
N LEU A 674 -10.35 32.86 -22.44
CA LEU A 674 -11.27 33.04 -21.31
C LEU A 674 -10.53 33.72 -20.17
N GLY A 675 -11.13 34.82 -19.73
CA GLY A 675 -10.54 35.87 -18.92
C GLY A 675 -10.20 35.46 -17.49
N GLN A 676 -9.15 36.11 -16.99
CA GLN A 676 -8.83 36.22 -15.58
C GLN A 676 -9.70 37.31 -14.93
N PRO A 677 -10.12 37.14 -13.67
CA PRO A 677 -10.31 38.27 -12.78
C PRO A 677 -9.02 38.57 -12.01
N MET A 678 -8.68 39.86 -12.01
CA MET A 678 -7.57 40.46 -11.25
C MET A 678 -7.89 40.47 -9.75
N MET A 679 -6.89 40.18 -8.92
CA MET A 679 -6.83 40.62 -7.52
C MET A 679 -5.39 41.08 -7.20
N PRO A 680 -5.22 42.06 -6.30
CA PRO A 680 -4.10 43.00 -6.34
C PRO A 680 -2.84 42.49 -5.64
N ALA A 681 -1.71 42.93 -6.18
CA ALA A 681 -0.38 42.79 -5.61
C ALA A 681 -0.19 43.71 -4.39
N MET A 682 0.21 43.14 -3.26
CA MET A 682 0.93 43.83 -2.19
C MET A 682 1.90 42.85 -1.49
N GLY A 683 3.18 43.22 -1.40
CA GLY A 683 4.12 42.62 -0.44
C GLY A 683 5.48 42.18 -1.00
N LEU A 684 6.48 43.05 -0.81
CA LEU A 684 7.93 42.92 -0.97
C LEU A 684 8.60 41.52 -0.98
N PRO A 685 9.68 41.34 -1.77
CA PRO A 685 10.48 40.11 -1.74
C PRO A 685 11.45 40.07 -0.55
N VAL A 686 11.39 38.99 0.23
CA VAL A 686 12.48 38.57 1.12
C VAL A 686 13.41 37.67 0.32
N ALA A 687 14.65 38.13 0.12
CA ALA A 687 15.72 37.32 -0.43
C ALA A 687 16.14 36.23 0.60
N MET A 688 15.82 34.98 0.32
CA MET A 688 16.52 33.80 0.86
C MET A 688 17.21 33.12 -0.33
N GLY A 689 18.46 32.70 -0.32
CA GLY A 689 19.44 32.51 0.73
C GLY A 689 20.43 31.51 0.13
N GLN A 690 21.70 31.90 0.01
CA GLN A 690 22.74 31.08 -0.62
C GLN A 690 22.93 29.74 0.12
N PRO A 691 23.31 28.65 -0.57
CA PRO A 691 23.61 27.38 0.08
C PRO A 691 24.81 27.55 1.02
N MET A 692 24.61 27.28 2.32
CA MET A 692 25.68 27.28 3.31
C MET A 692 26.65 26.13 3.05
N GLU A 693 27.91 26.50 2.87
CA GLU A 693 29.07 25.63 2.70
C GLU A 693 29.41 24.96 4.05
N MET A 694 28.97 23.71 4.24
CA MET A 694 29.15 22.94 5.49
C MET A 694 30.60 22.43 5.73
N ALA A 695 31.62 23.04 5.12
CA ALA A 695 32.96 22.48 5.14
C ALA A 695 33.80 22.83 6.39
N ASN A 696 33.35 23.71 7.29
CA ASN A 696 34.21 24.23 8.36
C ASN A 696 33.51 24.64 9.68
N MET A 697 32.46 23.92 10.11
CA MET A 697 31.89 24.16 11.45
C MET A 697 32.77 23.53 12.53
N THR A 698 33.20 24.36 13.49
CA THR A 698 33.92 23.91 14.67
C THR A 698 32.98 23.15 15.63
N PRO A 699 33.50 22.23 16.47
CA PRO A 699 32.67 21.48 17.43
C PRO A 699 31.82 22.36 18.35
N GLU A 700 32.32 23.54 18.71
CA GLU A 700 31.59 24.51 19.54
C GLU A 700 30.36 25.09 18.82
N GLN A 701 30.47 25.39 17.52
CA GLN A 701 29.34 25.85 16.71
C GLN A 701 28.27 24.76 16.56
N MET A 702 28.69 23.50 16.46
CA MET A 702 27.78 22.35 16.40
C MET A 702 27.03 22.15 17.73
N GLN A 703 27.71 22.35 18.86
CA GLN A 703 27.11 22.29 20.19
C GLN A 703 26.15 23.46 20.44
N GLN A 704 26.49 24.66 19.96
CA GLN A 704 25.63 25.84 20.06
C GLN A 704 24.37 25.70 19.19
N GLN A 705 24.49 25.10 18.00
CA GLN A 705 23.35 24.80 17.14
C GLN A 705 22.44 23.72 17.74
N GLN A 706 23.00 22.71 18.41
CA GLN A 706 22.20 21.72 19.16
C GLN A 706 21.44 22.33 20.33
N MET A 707 22.06 23.24 21.10
CA MET A 707 21.36 23.94 22.20
C MET A 707 20.22 24.81 21.67
N MET A 708 20.42 25.50 20.54
CA MET A 708 19.37 26.33 19.93
C MET A 708 18.19 25.47 19.46
N PHE A 709 18.44 24.27 18.93
CA PHE A 709 17.39 23.34 18.52
C PHE A 709 16.61 22.78 19.72
N MET A 710 17.30 22.47 20.83
CA MET A 710 16.66 22.03 22.07
C MET A 710 15.79 23.13 22.69
N GLN A 711 16.25 24.38 22.66
CA GLN A 711 15.50 25.54 23.15
C GLN A 711 14.26 25.83 22.28
N GLN A 712 14.36 25.65 20.96
CA GLN A 712 13.22 25.76 20.06
C GLN A 712 12.17 24.67 20.32
N GLN A 713 12.59 23.44 20.62
CA GLN A 713 11.68 22.36 21.03
C GLN A 713 10.98 22.67 22.36
N GLN A 714 11.70 23.22 23.34
CA GLN A 714 11.09 23.62 24.62
C GLN A 714 10.09 24.77 24.46
N MET A 715 10.37 25.76 23.61
CA MET A 715 9.39 26.82 23.33
C MET A 715 8.15 26.29 22.62
N MET A 716 8.30 25.33 21.71
CA MET A 716 7.15 24.70 21.04
C MET A 716 6.31 23.86 22.01
N GLN A 717 6.95 23.17 22.96
CA GLN A 717 6.24 22.48 24.06
C GLN A 717 5.52 23.45 25.00
N GLN A 718 6.14 24.60 25.34
CA GLN A 718 5.50 25.63 26.15
C GLN A 718 4.31 26.29 25.44
N GLN A 719 4.41 26.53 24.12
CA GLN A 719 3.29 27.04 23.33
C GLN A 719 2.12 26.05 23.27
N MET A 720 2.39 24.75 23.15
CA MET A 720 1.34 23.72 23.23
C MET A 720 0.68 23.65 24.61
N MET A 721 1.42 23.86 25.70
CA MET A 721 0.82 23.91 27.05
C MET A 721 0.01 25.19 27.31
N MET A 722 0.40 26.33 26.73
CA MET A 722 -0.38 27.58 26.87
C MET A 722 -1.66 27.59 26.02
N GLN A 723 -1.73 26.84 24.92
CA GLN A 723 -2.98 26.68 24.15
C GLN A 723 -4.03 25.81 24.84
N GLN A 724 -3.67 25.02 25.86
CA GLN A 724 -4.63 24.23 26.64
C GLN A 724 -5.27 25.00 27.81
N GLN A 725 -4.88 26.25 28.08
CA GLN A 725 -5.34 27.01 29.24
C GLN A 725 -6.63 27.86 29.12
N PRO A 726 -7.27 28.14 27.97
CA PRO A 726 -8.49 28.95 28.00
C PRO A 726 -9.74 28.22 28.50
N GLN A 727 -9.75 26.88 28.58
CA GLN A 727 -10.96 26.12 28.97
C GLN A 727 -11.15 25.93 30.49
N GLN A 728 -10.28 26.50 31.35
CA GLN A 728 -10.42 26.38 32.82
C GLN A 728 -10.80 27.69 33.54
N ALA A 729 -11.13 28.78 32.82
CA ALA A 729 -11.47 30.06 33.45
C ALA A 729 -12.96 30.47 33.36
N THR A 730 -13.81 29.64 32.77
CA THR A 730 -15.28 29.76 32.89
C THR A 730 -15.91 28.37 32.90
N MET A 731 -15.73 27.66 34.02
CA MET A 731 -16.66 26.63 34.53
C MET A 731 -16.63 26.65 36.05
#